data_AF-A0A1U9WY47-F1
#
_entry.id   AF-A0A1U9WY47-F1
#
_cell.length_a   1.000
_cell.length_b   1.000
_cell.length_c   1.000
_cell.angle_alpha   90.00
_cell.angle_beta   90.00
_cell.angle_gamma   90.00
#
_symmetry.space_group_name_H-M   'P 1'
#
loop_
_entity.id
_entity.type
_entity.pdbx_description
1 polymer ?
#
loop_
_entity_poly.entity_id
_entity_poly.type
_entity_poly.pdbx_seq_one_letter_code
_entity_poly.pdbx_strand_id
1 'polypeptide(L)'
;MSNHDLNQDPELEKLIQAICWKLHLENDNDSDELQKEWEKFANKTSNQDKINKITKALAKIWEQVFAIRFNSQLQNSVEPAIKKIENIWIDWFGLLSGKNQEINKDLIEQMKIASQELKTSIKNAIRQVLIEKSPQLPALTSPQTNVNPQPNSDITASQSSTGQFLETSVSRSTQDLRQSSNNLSTDHENPANRVSENSDATEIGNTTKKTDSQIDETSQNHAVHQHPTAGLADSPNQEVPSSEGTQQQLAQTEAISTPVIPPWQYHPVPYQEPEPHSEFDYKSNQSPEGLKLIGARVRGKMHKHQGTNCDDWFEFSTIGQWTIIAVADGAGSKKFSRIGAKVSCETAVKSLENSLKSYQLKEQAREDDLKINLKQDQNWMFIGEEFKSIQQYLYKSFNDAYNEVEKKANYLKNFRDLTKAVGKKELDIKDLSSTLLVAVYTTIKVESSSYDFVLTCQVGDGMLAALSHENNLQLLGKPDIGEHGGQTDFLTSKSKLSHPNLVQKTFAFLGNLKALMIMTDGVADDYFPNDPGMLELYGDLILNKVINIPNIDSQEIERQLQDTSFKTQDEVRRNQSKFQDEIERILRPDPDEHKTVSIRSIAKYAEQLGKSIKEVVASPGLLNAGILAQEMSPECEEMPSEEKLKIWLDSYYRRGSFDDRTLVVLYREEN
;
A
#
# COMPACT_ATOMS: atom_id res chain seq x y z
N MET A 1 13.24 34.67 -35.94
CA MET A 1 14.67 34.42 -35.57
C MET A 1 14.87 32.91 -35.53
N SER A 2 16.11 32.41 -35.43
CA SER A 2 16.38 30.97 -35.55
C SER A 2 15.71 30.13 -34.47
N ASN A 3 15.16 28.96 -34.83
CA ASN A 3 14.91 27.88 -33.87
C ASN A 3 16.27 27.25 -33.52
N HIS A 4 16.97 27.81 -32.55
CA HIS A 4 18.16 27.18 -32.01
C HIS A 4 17.73 26.00 -31.13
N ASP A 5 18.16 24.78 -31.47
CA ASP A 5 17.98 23.64 -30.57
C ASP A 5 18.93 23.81 -29.38
N LEU A 6 18.36 24.07 -28.20
CA LEU A 6 19.11 24.22 -26.94
C LEU A 6 19.82 22.93 -26.51
N ASN A 7 19.50 21.78 -27.10
CA ASN A 7 20.22 20.53 -26.87
C ASN A 7 21.55 20.44 -27.66
N GLN A 8 21.93 21.47 -28.44
CA GLN A 8 23.17 21.52 -29.23
C GLN A 8 23.98 22.81 -29.00
N ASP A 9 23.84 23.45 -27.84
CA ASP A 9 24.62 24.64 -27.45
C ASP A 9 26.06 24.24 -26.98
N PRO A 10 27.13 24.71 -27.66
CA PRO A 10 28.51 24.40 -27.25
C PRO A 10 28.93 24.99 -25.91
N GLU A 11 28.37 26.13 -25.48
CA GLU A 11 28.69 26.71 -24.16
C GLU A 11 28.05 25.88 -23.04
N LEU A 12 26.84 25.36 -23.29
CA LEU A 12 26.14 24.46 -22.36
C LEU A 12 26.89 23.14 -22.17
N GLU A 13 27.32 22.47 -23.25
CA GLU A 13 28.06 21.21 -23.12
C GLU A 13 29.41 21.41 -22.42
N LYS A 14 30.12 22.51 -22.69
CA LYS A 14 31.37 22.86 -21.99
C LYS A 14 31.15 23.10 -20.48
N LEU A 15 30.04 23.75 -20.11
CA LEU A 15 29.65 23.91 -18.71
C LEU A 15 29.30 22.56 -18.06
N ILE A 16 28.60 21.68 -18.75
CA ILE A 16 28.30 20.32 -18.26
C ILE A 16 29.60 19.53 -18.05
N GLN A 17 30.57 19.62 -18.96
CA GLN A 17 31.89 19.01 -18.80
C GLN A 17 32.63 19.57 -17.58
N ALA A 18 32.60 20.88 -17.35
CA ALA A 18 33.22 21.50 -16.17
C ALA A 18 32.61 21.02 -14.85
N ILE A 19 31.29 20.81 -14.80
CA ILE A 19 30.59 20.24 -13.63
C ILE A 19 30.94 18.74 -13.46
N CYS A 20 30.95 17.95 -14.54
CA CYS A 20 31.37 16.54 -14.50
C CYS A 20 32.83 16.35 -14.07
N TRP A 21 33.73 17.23 -14.53
CA TRP A 21 35.13 17.27 -14.10
C TRP A 21 35.25 17.61 -12.61
N LYS A 22 34.47 18.59 -12.12
CA LYS A 22 34.45 18.95 -10.69
C LYS A 22 33.94 17.81 -9.79
N LEU A 23 33.11 16.92 -10.32
CA LEU A 23 32.66 15.68 -9.67
C LEU A 23 33.61 14.47 -9.91
N HIS A 24 34.73 14.67 -10.61
CA HIS A 24 35.70 13.64 -11.02
C HIS A 24 35.08 12.48 -11.84
N LEU A 25 34.04 12.77 -12.63
CA LEU A 25 33.38 11.81 -13.52
C LEU A 25 34.06 11.68 -14.90
N GLU A 26 34.74 12.73 -15.34
CA GLU A 26 35.54 12.81 -16.57
C GLU A 26 37.04 12.96 -16.21
N ASN A 27 37.96 12.67 -17.15
CA ASN A 27 39.41 12.64 -16.88
C ASN A 27 40.01 14.06 -16.86
N ASP A 28 41.14 14.26 -16.17
CA ASP A 28 41.83 15.55 -15.98
C ASP A 28 42.48 16.18 -17.24
N ASN A 29 42.14 15.70 -18.45
CA ASN A 29 42.52 16.37 -19.70
C ASN A 29 41.79 17.72 -19.79
N ASP A 30 42.50 18.78 -20.19
CA ASP A 30 41.99 20.15 -20.29
C ASP A 30 41.41 20.73 -18.96
N SER A 31 41.78 20.12 -17.83
CA SER A 31 41.41 20.52 -16.45
C SER A 31 41.62 22.00 -16.18
N ASP A 32 42.70 22.58 -16.71
CA ASP A 32 43.04 23.99 -16.56
C ASP A 32 41.99 24.95 -17.20
N GLU A 33 41.24 24.50 -18.20
CA GLU A 33 40.15 25.28 -18.80
C GLU A 33 38.80 24.96 -18.16
N LEU A 34 38.54 23.69 -17.85
CA LEU A 34 37.33 23.24 -17.15
C LEU A 34 37.22 23.83 -15.74
N GLN A 35 38.34 23.98 -15.01
CA GLN A 35 38.38 24.66 -13.72
C GLN A 35 37.94 26.12 -13.83
N LYS A 36 38.47 26.86 -14.80
CA LYS A 36 38.15 28.28 -15.01
C LYS A 36 36.66 28.46 -15.35
N GLU A 37 36.07 27.55 -16.12
CA GLU A 37 34.63 27.60 -16.44
C GLU A 37 33.75 27.20 -15.23
N TRP A 38 34.14 26.21 -14.43
CA TRP A 38 33.46 25.90 -13.16
C TRP A 38 33.51 27.09 -12.19
N GLU A 39 34.66 27.73 -11.99
CA GLU A 39 34.81 28.90 -11.11
C GLU A 39 33.97 30.09 -11.61
N LYS A 40 33.99 30.34 -12.93
CA LYS A 40 33.14 31.34 -13.63
C LYS A 40 31.64 31.06 -13.51
N PHE A 41 31.25 29.80 -13.30
CA PHE A 41 29.87 29.40 -13.04
C PHE A 41 29.51 29.52 -11.55
N ALA A 42 30.32 28.96 -10.65
CA ALA A 42 30.02 28.86 -9.22
C ALA A 42 30.07 30.22 -8.50
N ASN A 43 31.02 31.09 -8.85
CA ASN A 43 31.20 32.40 -8.24
C ASN A 43 30.13 33.44 -8.64
N LYS A 44 29.20 33.09 -9.55
CA LYS A 44 28.05 33.94 -9.90
C LYS A 44 26.87 33.67 -8.97
N THR A 45 26.47 34.66 -8.18
CA THR A 45 25.32 34.57 -7.26
C THR A 45 24.02 34.14 -7.96
N SER A 46 23.83 34.52 -9.23
CA SER A 46 22.69 34.11 -10.07
C SER A 46 22.57 32.59 -10.28
N ASN A 47 23.67 31.86 -10.15
CA ASN A 47 23.74 30.44 -10.48
C ASN A 47 23.51 29.53 -9.26
N GLN A 48 23.43 30.10 -8.05
CA GLN A 48 23.28 29.37 -6.79
C GLN A 48 21.96 28.57 -6.74
N ASP A 49 20.87 29.06 -7.33
CA ASP A 49 19.65 28.28 -7.51
C ASP A 49 19.85 27.08 -8.46
N LYS A 50 20.58 27.25 -9.57
CA LYS A 50 20.90 26.15 -10.49
C LYS A 50 21.80 25.09 -9.83
N ILE A 51 22.77 25.51 -9.00
CA ILE A 51 23.60 24.60 -8.18
C ILE A 51 22.73 23.82 -7.18
N ASN A 52 21.85 24.50 -6.45
CA ASN A 52 20.91 23.85 -5.52
C ASN A 52 19.97 22.85 -6.23
N LYS A 53 19.52 23.16 -7.45
CA LYS A 53 18.71 22.27 -8.28
C LYS A 53 19.52 21.06 -8.79
N ILE A 54 20.78 21.24 -9.17
CA ILE A 54 21.71 20.12 -9.52
C ILE A 54 21.90 19.21 -8.30
N THR A 55 22.22 19.77 -7.13
CA THR A 55 22.38 19.02 -5.87
C THR A 55 21.13 18.19 -5.54
N LYS A 56 19.93 18.77 -5.69
CA LYS A 56 18.65 18.04 -5.50
C LYS A 56 18.41 16.96 -6.55
N ALA A 57 18.80 17.17 -7.81
CA ALA A 57 18.68 16.15 -8.85
C ALA A 57 19.64 14.97 -8.62
N LEU A 58 20.86 15.25 -8.13
CA LEU A 58 21.84 14.25 -7.73
C LEU A 58 21.39 13.45 -6.50
N ALA A 59 20.77 14.09 -5.51
CA ALA A 59 20.19 13.38 -4.35
C ALA A 59 19.13 12.35 -4.77
N LYS A 60 18.28 12.66 -5.75
CA LYS A 60 17.32 11.70 -6.32
C LYS A 60 17.98 10.53 -7.07
N ILE A 61 19.14 10.74 -7.69
CA ILE A 61 19.93 9.63 -8.27
C ILE A 61 20.50 8.75 -7.15
N TRP A 62 21.01 9.35 -6.07
CA TRP A 62 21.48 8.61 -4.90
C TRP A 62 20.38 7.76 -4.27
N GLU A 63 19.19 8.31 -4.04
CA GLU A 63 18.00 7.58 -3.56
C GLU A 63 17.67 6.36 -4.44
N GLN A 64 17.73 6.51 -5.77
CA GLN A 64 17.51 5.41 -6.72
C GLN A 64 18.61 4.35 -6.67
N VAL A 65 19.88 4.76 -6.67
CA VAL A 65 21.04 3.84 -6.54
C VAL A 65 21.01 3.08 -5.23
N PHE A 66 20.62 3.74 -4.13
CA PHE A 66 20.50 3.17 -2.80
C PHE A 66 19.38 2.12 -2.76
N ALA A 67 18.17 2.45 -3.24
CA ALA A 67 17.06 1.52 -3.32
C ALA A 67 17.37 0.27 -4.17
N ILE A 68 18.02 0.46 -5.33
CA ILE A 68 18.46 -0.64 -6.21
C ILE A 68 19.47 -1.56 -5.50
N ARG A 69 20.42 -1.00 -4.73
CA ARG A 69 21.38 -1.79 -3.95
C ARG A 69 20.77 -2.47 -2.73
N PHE A 70 19.85 -1.82 -2.02
CA PHE A 70 19.24 -2.39 -0.81
C PHE A 70 18.43 -3.65 -1.12
N ASN A 71 17.69 -3.66 -2.25
CA ASN A 71 16.98 -4.85 -2.75
C ASN A 71 17.91 -6.03 -3.15
N SER A 72 19.23 -5.86 -3.19
CA SER A 72 20.15 -6.83 -3.83
C SER A 72 20.83 -7.83 -2.88
N GLN A 73 20.68 -7.73 -1.55
CA GLN A 73 21.48 -8.54 -0.62
C GLN A 73 20.73 -9.12 0.59
N LEU A 74 20.74 -10.45 0.63
CA LEU A 74 20.62 -11.22 1.86
C LEU A 74 21.92 -11.11 2.68
N GLN A 75 21.78 -10.82 3.98
CA GLN A 75 22.73 -11.04 5.10
C GLN A 75 24.06 -10.23 5.20
N ASN A 76 24.08 -9.37 6.23
CA ASN A 76 25.08 -9.36 7.33
C ASN A 76 26.59 -9.12 7.06
N SER A 77 27.02 -8.50 5.94
CA SER A 77 28.48 -8.28 5.72
C SER A 77 28.94 -6.95 5.08
N VAL A 78 28.04 -6.02 4.74
CA VAL A 78 28.34 -5.00 3.70
C VAL A 78 28.35 -3.54 4.19
N GLU A 79 28.10 -3.29 5.47
CA GLU A 79 28.16 -1.94 6.07
C GLU A 79 29.46 -1.15 5.73
N PRO A 80 30.68 -1.73 5.73
CA PRO A 80 31.91 -1.00 5.37
C PRO A 80 32.00 -0.57 3.91
N ALA A 81 31.19 -1.16 3.01
CA ALA A 81 31.15 -0.81 1.59
C ALA A 81 30.03 0.19 1.25
N ILE A 82 28.90 0.14 1.96
CA ILE A 82 27.82 1.13 1.85
C ILE A 82 28.34 2.49 2.34
N LYS A 83 28.95 2.53 3.53
CA LYS A 83 29.50 3.75 4.15
C LYS A 83 30.57 4.45 3.30
N LYS A 84 31.33 3.66 2.52
CA LYS A 84 32.30 4.18 1.53
C LYS A 84 31.61 4.93 0.37
N ILE A 85 30.46 4.44 -0.10
CA ILE A 85 29.69 5.08 -1.18
C ILE A 85 28.98 6.32 -0.65
N GLU A 86 28.37 6.26 0.54
CA GLU A 86 27.74 7.41 1.21
C GLU A 86 28.70 8.60 1.35
N ASN A 87 29.94 8.33 1.78
CA ASN A 87 30.99 9.36 1.87
C ASN A 87 31.26 10.07 0.52
N ILE A 88 31.26 9.34 -0.60
CA ILE A 88 31.49 9.95 -1.93
C ILE A 88 30.34 10.89 -2.32
N TRP A 89 29.09 10.55 -2.00
CA TRP A 89 27.95 11.44 -2.24
C TRP A 89 27.99 12.67 -1.31
N ILE A 90 28.38 12.50 -0.04
CA ILE A 90 28.61 13.60 0.90
C ILE A 90 29.70 14.56 0.39
N ASP A 91 30.80 14.02 -0.14
CA ASP A 91 31.90 14.79 -0.73
C ASP A 91 31.46 15.54 -2.00
N TRP A 92 30.68 14.90 -2.89
CA TRP A 92 30.09 15.56 -4.07
C TRP A 92 29.14 16.70 -3.69
N PHE A 93 28.25 16.50 -2.71
CA PHE A 93 27.39 17.57 -2.21
C PHE A 93 28.21 18.68 -1.53
N GLY A 94 29.31 18.34 -0.86
CA GLY A 94 30.28 19.28 -0.30
C GLY A 94 30.88 20.20 -1.36
N LEU A 95 31.45 19.62 -2.43
CA LEU A 95 32.05 20.38 -3.53
C LEU A 95 31.05 21.30 -4.25
N LEU A 96 29.83 20.82 -4.53
CA LEU A 96 28.79 21.65 -5.15
C LEU A 96 28.33 22.78 -4.22
N SER A 97 28.31 22.54 -2.90
CA SER A 97 27.99 23.55 -1.89
C SER A 97 29.16 24.51 -1.58
N GLY A 98 30.27 24.45 -2.32
CA GLY A 98 31.43 25.32 -2.12
C GLY A 98 32.26 25.02 -0.85
N LYS A 99 32.07 23.85 -0.23
CA LYS A 99 32.92 23.43 0.91
C LYS A 99 34.27 22.95 0.39
N ASN A 100 35.36 23.47 0.97
CA ASN A 100 36.70 22.94 0.73
C ASN A 100 36.88 21.60 1.45
N GLN A 101 36.51 20.52 0.76
CA GLN A 101 36.83 19.14 1.10
C GLN A 101 37.75 18.56 0.03
N GLU A 102 38.85 17.94 0.44
CA GLU A 102 39.64 17.09 -0.45
C GLU A 102 38.90 15.75 -0.62
N ILE A 103 38.44 15.44 -1.84
CA ILE A 103 37.83 14.13 -2.10
C ILE A 103 38.91 13.06 -2.11
N ASN A 104 38.62 11.93 -1.45
CA ASN A 104 39.44 10.74 -1.55
C ASN A 104 39.41 10.16 -2.98
N LYS A 105 40.44 10.46 -3.77
CA LYS A 105 40.52 10.05 -5.19
C LYS A 105 40.55 8.53 -5.37
N ASP A 106 41.16 7.76 -4.47
CA ASP A 106 41.18 6.29 -4.54
C ASP A 106 39.76 5.69 -4.41
N LEU A 107 38.90 6.33 -3.62
CA LEU A 107 37.50 5.98 -3.46
C LEU A 107 36.69 6.27 -4.74
N ILE A 108 36.97 7.39 -5.42
CA ILE A 108 36.39 7.66 -6.76
C ILE A 108 36.99 6.73 -7.83
N GLU A 109 38.26 6.35 -7.76
CA GLU A 109 38.86 5.36 -8.67
C GLU A 109 38.19 3.98 -8.53
N GLN A 110 37.92 3.55 -7.29
CA GLN A 110 37.08 2.39 -6.99
C GLN A 110 35.63 2.57 -7.50
N MET A 111 35.11 3.80 -7.49
CA MET A 111 33.83 4.16 -8.10
C MET A 111 33.89 4.45 -9.63
N LYS A 112 35.03 4.29 -10.32
CA LYS A 112 35.03 4.24 -11.80
C LYS A 112 34.43 2.95 -12.35
N ILE A 113 34.12 1.99 -11.48
CA ILE A 113 33.22 0.84 -11.74
C ILE A 113 31.73 1.25 -11.63
N ALA A 114 31.42 2.53 -11.37
CA ALA A 114 30.13 3.10 -11.73
C ALA A 114 29.90 2.93 -13.23
N SER A 115 28.80 2.27 -13.61
CA SER A 115 28.53 1.97 -15.01
C SER A 115 28.37 3.24 -15.84
N GLN A 116 28.56 3.12 -17.16
CA GLN A 116 28.37 4.24 -18.08
C GLN A 116 26.94 4.80 -18.02
N GLU A 117 25.96 3.99 -17.58
CA GLU A 117 24.58 4.43 -17.35
C GLU A 117 24.47 5.41 -16.19
N LEU A 118 25.19 5.20 -15.08
CA LEU A 118 25.20 6.15 -13.95
C LEU A 118 25.88 7.48 -14.35
N LYS A 119 27.01 7.43 -15.05
CA LYS A 119 27.65 8.63 -15.61
C LYS A 119 26.73 9.39 -16.56
N THR A 120 26.03 8.66 -17.44
CA THR A 120 25.06 9.22 -18.39
C THR A 120 23.86 9.84 -17.68
N SER A 121 23.33 9.19 -16.65
CA SER A 121 22.19 9.67 -15.86
C SER A 121 22.53 10.95 -15.09
N ILE A 122 23.72 11.02 -14.48
CA ILE A 122 24.24 12.24 -13.84
C ILE A 122 24.38 13.37 -14.87
N LYS A 123 25.04 13.11 -16.01
CA LYS A 123 25.25 14.13 -17.07
C LYS A 123 23.92 14.65 -17.62
N ASN A 124 22.92 13.76 -17.78
CA ASN A 124 21.57 14.14 -18.21
C ASN A 124 20.81 14.94 -17.14
N ALA A 125 20.92 14.60 -15.85
CA ALA A 125 20.30 15.35 -14.77
C ALA A 125 20.82 16.80 -14.67
N ILE A 126 22.15 16.96 -14.78
CA ILE A 126 22.80 18.29 -14.86
C ILE A 126 22.25 19.07 -16.07
N ARG A 127 22.19 18.45 -17.26
CA ARG A 127 21.68 19.08 -18.49
C ARG A 127 20.23 19.56 -18.35
N GLN A 128 19.31 18.74 -17.80
CA GLN A 128 17.90 19.15 -17.64
C GLN A 128 17.77 20.39 -16.72
N VAL A 129 18.51 20.42 -15.61
CA VAL A 129 18.49 21.56 -14.68
C VAL A 129 19.04 22.84 -15.32
N LEU A 130 20.12 22.74 -16.12
CA LEU A 130 20.69 23.91 -16.79
C LEU A 130 19.77 24.50 -17.86
N ILE A 131 19.03 23.65 -18.59
CA ILE A 131 17.98 24.00 -19.57
C ILE A 131 16.64 24.37 -18.86
N GLU A 132 16.60 24.42 -17.52
CA GLU A 132 15.43 24.81 -16.71
C GLU A 132 14.18 23.91 -16.91
N LYS A 133 14.39 22.68 -17.37
CA LYS A 133 13.35 21.64 -17.42
C LYS A 133 13.29 20.89 -16.09
N SER A 134 12.10 20.49 -15.68
CA SER A 134 11.93 19.52 -14.58
C SER A 134 12.75 18.26 -14.89
N PRO A 135 13.70 17.84 -14.02
CA PRO A 135 14.61 16.76 -14.34
C PRO A 135 13.89 15.40 -14.35
N GLN A 136 13.45 14.98 -15.53
CA GLN A 136 13.10 13.59 -15.80
C GLN A 136 14.39 12.77 -15.81
N LEU A 137 14.58 11.96 -14.76
CA LEU A 137 15.72 11.05 -14.66
C LEU A 137 15.47 9.82 -15.55
N PRO A 138 16.40 9.46 -16.46
CA PRO A 138 16.33 8.16 -17.13
C PRO A 138 16.56 7.06 -16.09
N ALA A 139 15.86 5.93 -16.25
CA ALA A 139 16.05 4.79 -15.36
C ALA A 139 17.47 4.24 -15.47
N LEU A 140 18.10 3.98 -14.31
CA LEU A 140 19.39 3.30 -14.23
C LEU A 140 19.20 1.82 -14.58
N THR A 141 19.65 1.41 -15.76
CA THR A 141 19.75 0.00 -16.14
C THR A 141 20.95 -0.68 -15.47
N SER A 142 20.89 -2.00 -15.35
CA SER A 142 22.01 -2.82 -14.88
C SER A 142 23.03 -2.99 -16.00
N PRO A 143 24.35 -2.84 -15.73
CA PRO A 143 25.38 -2.83 -16.76
C PRO A 143 25.42 -4.14 -17.57
N GLN A 144 25.02 -4.05 -18.83
CA GLN A 144 25.06 -5.17 -19.76
C GLN A 144 26.52 -5.57 -20.07
N THR A 145 26.80 -6.87 -20.01
CA THR A 145 28.10 -7.45 -20.37
C THR A 145 28.29 -7.41 -21.90
N ASN A 146 28.85 -6.32 -22.41
CA ASN A 146 29.18 -6.16 -23.83
C ASN A 146 30.19 -7.22 -24.31
N VAL A 147 29.69 -8.27 -24.97
CA VAL A 147 30.52 -9.19 -25.76
C VAL A 147 30.63 -8.62 -27.18
N ASN A 148 31.83 -8.15 -27.53
CA ASN A 148 32.10 -7.52 -28.82
C ASN A 148 32.20 -8.60 -29.94
N PRO A 149 31.44 -8.52 -31.05
CA PRO A 149 31.44 -9.56 -32.07
C PRO A 149 32.66 -9.50 -33.01
N GLN A 150 33.09 -10.67 -33.48
CA GLN A 150 34.02 -10.85 -34.60
C GLN A 150 33.33 -11.68 -35.71
N PRO A 151 33.78 -11.58 -36.99
CA PRO A 151 32.87 -11.73 -38.13
C PRO A 151 33.00 -13.04 -38.94
N ASN A 152 32.11 -13.17 -39.93
CA ASN A 152 32.00 -14.19 -40.97
C ASN A 152 31.42 -15.55 -40.50
N SER A 153 30.74 -16.34 -41.35
CA SER A 153 30.52 -16.23 -42.80
C SER A 153 29.08 -16.53 -43.23
N ASP A 154 28.76 -16.23 -44.48
CA ASP A 154 27.47 -16.48 -45.15
C ASP A 154 27.03 -17.96 -45.17
N ILE A 155 25.72 -18.18 -45.34
CA ILE A 155 25.16 -18.93 -46.49
C ILE A 155 23.68 -18.55 -46.69
N THR A 156 23.19 -18.70 -47.93
CA THR A 156 21.99 -18.03 -48.47
C THR A 156 20.71 -18.86 -48.50
N ALA A 157 19.57 -18.19 -48.27
CA ALA A 157 18.23 -18.50 -48.85
C ALA A 157 17.56 -19.85 -48.45
N SER A 158 16.25 -20.05 -48.58
CA SER A 158 15.27 -19.38 -49.46
C SER A 158 13.82 -19.39 -48.91
N GLN A 159 12.88 -18.94 -49.76
CA GLN A 159 11.42 -18.85 -49.61
C GLN A 159 10.80 -20.28 -49.46
N SER A 160 9.50 -20.51 -49.14
CA SER A 160 8.31 -19.75 -49.50
C SER A 160 7.03 -20.08 -48.67
N SER A 161 5.89 -19.53 -49.12
CA SER A 161 4.56 -19.34 -48.51
C SER A 161 3.55 -20.52 -48.57
N THR A 162 2.31 -20.25 -48.08
CA THR A 162 1.02 -21.01 -48.18
C THR A 162 0.78 -22.08 -47.12
N GLY A 163 -0.44 -22.35 -46.61
CA GLY A 163 -1.79 -21.72 -46.69
C GLY A 163 -2.72 -22.47 -45.69
N GLN A 164 -3.76 -21.94 -45.00
CA GLN A 164 -4.94 -21.09 -45.29
C GLN A 164 -6.26 -21.93 -45.23
N PHE A 165 -7.33 -21.37 -44.61
CA PHE A 165 -8.69 -21.95 -44.35
C PHE A 165 -8.78 -22.99 -43.19
N LEU A 166 -9.74 -22.96 -42.22
CA LEU A 166 -11.23 -22.87 -42.18
C LEU A 166 -11.93 -24.21 -42.56
N GLU A 167 -13.03 -24.70 -41.95
CA GLU A 167 -13.95 -24.14 -40.92
C GLU A 167 -14.84 -25.20 -40.17
N THR A 168 -15.58 -24.75 -39.13
CA THR A 168 -16.90 -25.23 -38.62
C THR A 168 -17.22 -26.69 -38.14
N SER A 169 -17.32 -26.85 -36.81
CA SER A 169 -18.57 -27.15 -36.03
C SER A 169 -19.19 -28.56 -35.89
N VAL A 170 -20.12 -28.67 -34.89
CA VAL A 170 -21.04 -29.78 -34.46
C VAL A 170 -20.40 -31.11 -33.99
N SER A 171 -20.91 -31.91 -33.03
CA SER A 171 -22.18 -31.96 -32.25
C SER A 171 -21.98 -32.47 -30.81
N ARG A 172 -22.99 -32.33 -29.92
CA ARG A 172 -23.12 -33.12 -28.67
C ARG A 172 -23.85 -34.46 -28.91
N SER A 173 -23.49 -35.50 -28.16
CA SER A 173 -24.39 -36.58 -27.74
C SER A 173 -23.91 -37.20 -26.41
N THR A 174 -24.79 -37.94 -25.72
CA THR A 174 -24.63 -38.44 -24.34
C THR A 174 -24.78 -39.96 -24.25
N GLN A 175 -24.57 -40.53 -23.05
CA GLN A 175 -24.87 -41.93 -22.67
C GLN A 175 -23.90 -42.99 -23.25
N ASP A 176 -23.61 -44.16 -22.64
CA ASP A 176 -23.97 -44.78 -21.33
C ASP A 176 -23.02 -46.00 -21.11
N LEU A 177 -22.89 -46.76 -19.99
CA LEU A 177 -23.54 -46.87 -18.65
C LEU A 177 -22.63 -47.76 -17.74
N ARG A 178 -23.07 -48.05 -16.48
CA ARG A 178 -22.78 -49.28 -15.66
C ARG A 178 -21.35 -49.44 -15.03
N GLN A 179 -21.14 -50.09 -13.87
CA GLN A 179 -22.08 -50.73 -12.90
C GLN A 179 -21.47 -50.98 -11.49
N SER A 180 -22.32 -50.94 -10.44
CA SER A 180 -22.33 -51.75 -9.17
C SER A 180 -21.05 -51.87 -8.28
N SER A 181 -21.10 -51.96 -6.93
CA SER A 181 -22.11 -52.43 -5.95
C SER A 181 -22.04 -51.59 -4.65
N ASN A 182 -23.12 -51.24 -3.91
CA ASN A 182 -24.00 -52.06 -3.04
C ASN A 182 -23.25 -52.74 -1.87
N ASN A 183 -23.66 -52.68 -0.57
CA ASN A 183 -25.00 -52.53 0.08
C ASN A 183 -24.94 -51.55 1.31
N LEU A 184 -26.00 -50.80 1.71
CA LEU A 184 -27.28 -51.16 2.40
C LEU A 184 -27.11 -51.51 3.91
N SER A 185 -27.97 -51.18 4.88
CA SER A 185 -29.41 -50.77 4.96
C SER A 185 -29.71 -50.01 6.29
N THR A 186 -30.82 -49.28 6.55
CA THR A 186 -31.85 -48.61 5.70
C THR A 186 -32.16 -47.18 6.28
N ASP A 187 -33.32 -46.60 6.67
CA ASP A 187 -34.78 -46.88 6.83
C ASP A 187 -35.57 -45.55 6.61
N HIS A 188 -36.64 -45.49 5.78
CA HIS A 188 -38.10 -45.61 6.05
C HIS A 188 -38.72 -44.52 6.98
N GLU A 189 -39.81 -43.80 6.64
CA GLU A 189 -40.71 -43.85 5.45
C GLU A 189 -41.55 -42.55 5.22
N ASN A 190 -42.21 -42.42 4.07
CA ASN A 190 -43.21 -41.41 3.67
C ASN A 190 -44.07 -42.01 2.53
N PRO A 191 -45.39 -41.74 2.38
CA PRO A 191 -45.84 -41.13 1.10
C PRO A 191 -47.18 -40.32 1.05
N ALA A 192 -47.24 -39.40 0.07
CA ALA A 192 -48.36 -39.15 -0.88
C ALA A 192 -49.72 -38.53 -0.43
N ASN A 193 -50.62 -38.04 -1.31
CA ASN A 193 -50.56 -37.34 -2.64
C ASN A 193 -52.02 -37.07 -3.16
N ARG A 194 -52.37 -35.89 -3.71
CA ARG A 194 -53.53 -35.72 -4.64
C ARG A 194 -53.57 -34.38 -5.43
N VAL A 195 -54.40 -34.34 -6.47
CA VAL A 195 -54.52 -33.31 -7.54
C VAL A 195 -55.99 -33.14 -7.98
N SER A 196 -56.35 -31.97 -8.58
CA SER A 196 -57.55 -31.58 -9.40
C SER A 196 -58.40 -30.42 -8.81
N GLU A 197 -59.14 -29.55 -9.53
CA GLU A 197 -59.20 -29.16 -10.97
C GLU A 197 -59.95 -27.79 -11.17
N ASN A 198 -60.11 -27.34 -12.43
CA ASN A 198 -60.55 -26.01 -12.94
C ASN A 198 -61.95 -25.45 -12.52
N SER A 199 -62.16 -24.13 -12.75
CA SER A 199 -63.37 -23.55 -13.38
C SER A 199 -63.17 -22.08 -13.84
N ASP A 200 -64.06 -21.56 -14.70
CA ASP A 200 -63.84 -20.43 -15.63
C ASP A 200 -64.77 -19.19 -15.46
N ALA A 201 -64.38 -18.09 -16.13
CA ALA A 201 -65.21 -16.95 -16.61
C ALA A 201 -65.78 -15.94 -15.55
N THR A 202 -66.17 -14.70 -15.90
CA THR A 202 -66.50 -14.10 -17.21
C THR A 202 -66.14 -12.61 -17.30
N GLU A 203 -65.92 -12.10 -18.53
CA GLU A 203 -65.81 -10.66 -18.84
C GLU A 203 -67.15 -9.89 -18.76
N ILE A 204 -67.12 -8.59 -18.44
CA ILE A 204 -67.76 -7.52 -19.24
C ILE A 204 -66.87 -6.27 -19.16
N GLY A 205 -66.55 -5.64 -20.30
CA GLY A 205 -65.85 -4.34 -20.36
C GLY A 205 -66.70 -3.24 -20.99
N ASN A 206 -66.19 -2.00 -21.02
CA ASN A 206 -66.70 -0.97 -21.95
C ASN A 206 -65.67 0.14 -22.23
N THR A 207 -65.75 0.77 -23.41
CA THR A 207 -64.74 1.75 -23.89
C THR A 207 -65.33 2.92 -24.69
N THR A 208 -64.94 4.16 -24.33
CA THR A 208 -65.02 5.39 -25.14
C THR A 208 -64.03 6.41 -24.52
N LYS A 209 -62.93 6.83 -25.15
CA LYS A 209 -62.71 7.64 -26.39
C LYS A 209 -63.16 9.11 -26.31
N LYS A 210 -62.14 9.99 -26.24
CA LYS A 210 -61.95 11.31 -26.90
C LYS A 210 -63.12 12.29 -27.04
N THR A 211 -62.86 13.56 -26.69
CA THR A 211 -62.63 14.65 -27.67
C THR A 211 -61.90 15.86 -27.04
N ASP A 212 -61.35 16.71 -27.91
CA ASP A 212 -60.54 17.91 -27.63
C ASP A 212 -61.41 19.20 -27.45
N SER A 213 -60.86 20.25 -26.82
CA SER A 213 -60.94 21.66 -27.29
C SER A 213 -60.13 22.63 -26.39
N GLN A 214 -59.93 23.87 -26.86
CA GLN A 214 -59.03 24.90 -26.32
C GLN A 214 -59.81 26.17 -25.85
N ILE A 215 -59.06 27.24 -25.53
CA ILE A 215 -59.43 28.68 -25.44
C ILE A 215 -59.95 29.15 -24.07
N ASP A 216 -59.62 30.34 -23.54
CA ASP A 216 -58.37 31.17 -23.51
C ASP A 216 -58.61 32.37 -22.54
N GLU A 217 -57.61 33.25 -22.35
CA GLU A 217 -57.69 34.59 -21.71
C GLU A 217 -58.05 34.62 -20.20
N THR A 218 -57.63 35.58 -19.34
CA THR A 218 -56.80 36.82 -19.40
C THR A 218 -56.27 37.10 -17.96
N SER A 219 -55.24 37.90 -17.64
CA SER A 219 -54.16 38.56 -18.41
C SER A 219 -53.02 39.06 -17.47
N GLN A 220 -51.86 39.40 -18.05
CA GLN A 220 -50.89 40.47 -17.67
C GLN A 220 -50.35 40.56 -16.21
N ASN A 221 -49.02 40.52 -16.00
CA ASN A 221 -48.13 41.65 -16.33
C ASN A 221 -46.66 41.27 -16.62
N HIS A 222 -46.00 42.06 -17.47
CA HIS A 222 -44.52 42.17 -17.63
C HIS A 222 -43.98 43.28 -16.69
N ALA A 223 -42.68 43.62 -16.54
CA ALA A 223 -41.46 43.52 -17.34
C ALA A 223 -40.21 43.41 -16.40
N VAL A 224 -39.00 42.87 -16.73
CA VAL A 224 -38.11 43.00 -17.92
C VAL A 224 -37.46 44.42 -17.93
N HIS A 225 -36.12 44.66 -17.95
CA HIS A 225 -34.94 43.83 -18.28
C HIS A 225 -33.56 44.42 -17.80
N GLN A 226 -32.50 43.59 -17.85
CA GLN A 226 -31.08 43.88 -18.26
C GLN A 226 -30.00 44.59 -17.39
N HIS A 227 -28.77 44.08 -17.58
CA HIS A 227 -27.40 44.54 -17.27
C HIS A 227 -26.94 45.70 -18.22
N PRO A 228 -25.81 46.47 -18.05
CA PRO A 228 -24.42 45.92 -17.99
C PRO A 228 -23.23 46.76 -17.39
N THR A 229 -22.05 46.10 -17.38
CA THR A 229 -20.64 46.57 -17.49
C THR A 229 -20.12 47.90 -16.88
N ALA A 230 -19.10 47.75 -16.03
CA ALA A 230 -17.76 48.40 -16.02
C ALA A 230 -17.58 49.90 -16.36
N GLY A 231 -16.86 50.62 -15.48
CA GLY A 231 -16.30 51.97 -15.70
C GLY A 231 -15.14 52.26 -14.73
N LEU A 232 -14.31 53.27 -15.04
CA LEU A 232 -13.09 53.66 -14.30
C LEU A 232 -13.23 55.06 -13.64
N ALA A 233 -12.30 55.35 -12.73
CA ALA A 233 -11.63 56.64 -12.49
C ALA A 233 -11.83 57.39 -11.15
N ASP A 234 -10.75 58.10 -10.81
CA ASP A 234 -10.52 59.27 -9.94
C ASP A 234 -10.70 59.24 -8.41
N SER A 235 -9.53 59.39 -7.76
CA SER A 235 -9.33 59.89 -6.39
C SER A 235 -9.44 61.44 -6.34
N PRO A 236 -9.35 62.08 -5.15
CA PRO A 236 -8.03 62.58 -4.74
C PRO A 236 -7.70 62.48 -3.24
N ASN A 237 -6.42 62.73 -2.93
CA ASN A 237 -5.77 62.76 -1.61
C ASN A 237 -6.53 63.50 -0.48
N GLN A 238 -6.27 63.09 0.76
CA GLN A 238 -5.62 64.03 1.70
C GLN A 238 -4.72 63.39 2.77
N GLU A 239 -3.44 63.82 2.72
CA GLU A 239 -2.45 64.05 3.79
C GLU A 239 -2.23 63.05 4.95
N VAL A 240 -0.96 62.62 5.07
CA VAL A 240 -0.36 61.99 6.25
C VAL A 240 0.38 63.04 7.08
N PRO A 241 0.25 63.04 8.42
CA PRO A 241 1.28 63.54 9.33
C PRO A 241 2.04 62.40 10.02
N SER A 242 3.36 62.49 10.06
CA SER A 242 4.24 61.53 10.74
C SER A 242 4.41 61.85 12.23
N SER A 243 4.52 60.81 13.06
CA SER A 243 5.11 60.91 14.40
C SER A 243 5.77 59.60 14.83
N GLU A 244 7.04 59.67 15.23
CA GLU A 244 7.73 58.58 15.92
C GLU A 244 7.29 58.58 17.39
N GLY A 245 7.02 57.40 17.98
CA GLY A 245 6.47 57.33 19.32
C GLY A 245 6.42 55.92 19.90
N THR A 246 7.49 55.53 20.58
CA THR A 246 7.68 54.32 21.41
C THR A 246 6.39 53.70 21.96
N GLN A 247 6.10 52.44 21.61
CA GLN A 247 5.12 51.62 22.32
C GLN A 247 5.77 50.42 23.01
N GLN A 248 5.31 50.14 24.22
CA GLN A 248 5.87 49.12 25.10
C GLN A 248 5.28 47.73 24.81
N GLN A 249 6.10 46.70 25.03
CA GLN A 249 5.75 45.31 24.80
C GLN A 249 4.76 44.80 25.86
N LEU A 250 3.46 45.00 25.64
CA LEU A 250 2.39 44.38 26.43
C LEU A 250 2.12 42.97 25.91
N ALA A 251 2.64 41.97 26.63
CA ALA A 251 2.34 40.58 26.36
C ALA A 251 0.84 40.30 26.62
N GLN A 252 0.08 40.05 25.56
CA GLN A 252 -1.24 39.46 25.66
C GLN A 252 -1.08 37.95 25.82
N THR A 253 -1.49 37.42 26.96
CA THR A 253 -1.50 35.98 27.21
C THR A 253 -2.54 35.34 26.29
N GLU A 254 -2.10 34.59 25.28
CA GLU A 254 -3.01 33.79 24.47
C GLU A 254 -3.70 32.76 25.38
N ALA A 255 -5.02 32.89 25.50
CA ALA A 255 -5.83 31.94 26.26
C ALA A 255 -5.82 30.61 25.50
N ILE A 256 -5.18 29.58 26.07
CA ILE A 256 -5.13 28.24 25.50
C ILE A 256 -6.55 27.75 25.26
N SER A 257 -6.96 27.72 23.99
CA SER A 257 -8.26 27.19 23.61
C SER A 257 -8.27 25.68 23.89
N THR A 258 -9.12 25.25 24.82
CA THR A 258 -9.39 23.83 25.03
C THR A 258 -9.81 23.18 23.71
N PRO A 259 -9.14 22.12 23.23
CA PRO A 259 -9.49 21.50 21.96
C PRO A 259 -10.96 21.08 21.95
N VAL A 260 -11.73 21.64 21.00
CA VAL A 260 -13.12 21.25 20.78
C VAL A 260 -13.10 19.87 20.15
N ILE A 261 -13.23 18.83 20.98
CA ILE A 261 -13.44 17.46 20.52
C ILE A 261 -14.75 17.47 19.72
N PRO A 262 -14.76 17.07 18.44
CA PRO A 262 -15.99 16.95 17.68
C PRO A 262 -16.96 16.01 18.41
N PRO A 263 -18.24 16.39 18.60
CA PRO A 263 -19.24 15.50 19.18
C PRO A 263 -19.57 14.42 18.15
N TRP A 264 -18.74 13.38 18.09
CA TRP A 264 -18.90 12.25 17.19
C TRP A 264 -20.27 11.61 17.39
N GLN A 265 -21.04 11.54 16.31
CA GLN A 265 -22.38 10.93 16.30
C GLN A 265 -22.34 9.64 15.50
N TYR A 266 -23.07 8.62 15.97
CA TYR A 266 -23.28 7.42 15.18
C TYR A 266 -24.48 7.58 14.25
N HIS A 267 -24.26 7.46 12.95
CA HIS A 267 -25.31 7.34 11.94
C HIS A 267 -25.29 5.93 11.32
N PRO A 268 -26.45 5.29 11.08
CA PRO A 268 -26.53 3.94 10.54
C PRO A 268 -25.92 3.84 9.13
N VAL A 269 -25.55 2.62 8.73
CA VAL A 269 -25.13 2.29 7.36
C VAL A 269 -26.28 2.56 6.38
N PRO A 270 -26.04 3.18 5.20
CA PRO A 270 -27.10 3.56 4.27
C PRO A 270 -27.58 2.36 3.43
N TYR A 271 -28.37 1.46 4.04
CA TYR A 271 -28.93 0.24 3.45
C TYR A 271 -29.80 0.41 2.17
N GLN A 272 -30.05 1.65 1.74
CA GLN A 272 -30.76 1.98 0.49
C GLN A 272 -29.83 2.05 -0.73
N GLU A 273 -28.51 2.01 -0.53
CA GLU A 273 -27.52 2.01 -1.60
C GLU A 273 -27.34 0.64 -2.25
N PRO A 274 -26.81 0.57 -3.50
CA PRO A 274 -26.49 -0.69 -4.14
C PRO A 274 -25.43 -1.43 -3.34
N GLU A 275 -25.60 -2.76 -3.29
CA GLU A 275 -24.65 -3.70 -2.68
C GLU A 275 -24.13 -3.18 -1.33
N PRO A 276 -25.02 -2.95 -0.34
CA PRO A 276 -24.62 -2.52 0.98
C PRO A 276 -23.82 -3.63 1.65
N HIS A 277 -22.86 -3.25 2.48
CA HIS A 277 -22.01 -4.19 3.21
C HIS A 277 -22.18 -3.98 4.72
N SER A 278 -21.78 -4.98 5.51
CA SER A 278 -21.78 -4.89 6.95
C SER A 278 -20.84 -3.78 7.44
N GLU A 279 -21.21 -3.13 8.54
CA GLU A 279 -20.42 -2.08 9.21
C GLU A 279 -19.04 -2.57 9.66
N PHE A 280 -18.96 -3.85 10.00
CA PHE A 280 -17.75 -4.59 10.29
C PHE A 280 -17.86 -6.00 9.72
N ASP A 281 -16.74 -6.68 9.59
CA ASP A 281 -16.66 -8.06 9.13
C ASP A 281 -15.41 -8.68 9.73
N TYR A 282 -15.47 -9.96 10.08
CA TYR A 282 -14.34 -10.67 10.67
C TYR A 282 -14.44 -12.17 10.38
N LYS A 283 -13.29 -12.80 10.19
CA LYS A 283 -13.18 -14.24 9.92
C LYS A 283 -11.81 -14.78 10.29
N SER A 284 -11.75 -16.07 10.57
CA SER A 284 -10.51 -16.83 10.73
C SER A 284 -10.40 -17.97 9.72
N ASN A 285 -9.17 -18.45 9.55
CA ASN A 285 -8.79 -19.68 8.86
C ASN A 285 -7.40 -20.10 9.41
N GLN A 286 -6.78 -21.13 8.83
CA GLN A 286 -5.44 -21.60 9.21
C GLN A 286 -4.62 -21.94 7.97
N SER A 287 -3.32 -21.61 7.95
CA SER A 287 -2.44 -22.01 6.84
C SER A 287 -2.27 -23.55 6.80
N PRO A 288 -1.87 -24.12 5.66
CA PRO A 288 -1.57 -25.55 5.54
C PRO A 288 -0.53 -26.08 6.55
N GLU A 289 0.34 -25.20 7.06
CA GLU A 289 1.37 -25.46 8.07
C GLU A 289 0.98 -25.06 9.50
N GLY A 290 -0.29 -24.69 9.72
CA GLY A 290 -0.85 -24.48 11.05
C GLY A 290 -0.85 -23.03 11.57
N LEU A 291 -0.37 -22.05 10.80
CA LEU A 291 -0.40 -20.64 11.22
C LEU A 291 -1.84 -20.14 11.31
N LYS A 292 -2.19 -19.42 12.38
CA LYS A 292 -3.49 -18.74 12.51
C LYS A 292 -3.58 -17.62 11.49
N LEU A 293 -4.69 -17.57 10.76
CA LEU A 293 -5.03 -16.47 9.86
C LEU A 293 -6.31 -15.81 10.37
N ILE A 294 -6.20 -14.58 10.88
CA ILE A 294 -7.36 -13.78 11.31
C ILE A 294 -7.42 -12.51 10.47
N GLY A 295 -8.62 -12.00 10.23
CA GLY A 295 -8.78 -10.67 9.66
C GLY A 295 -10.10 -10.05 10.05
N ALA A 296 -10.09 -8.73 10.16
CA ALA A 296 -11.30 -7.93 10.38
C ALA A 296 -11.21 -6.57 9.69
N ARG A 297 -12.38 -6.02 9.35
CA ARG A 297 -12.58 -4.63 8.92
C ARG A 297 -13.65 -3.97 9.78
N VAL A 298 -13.51 -2.68 10.05
CA VAL A 298 -14.52 -1.87 10.76
C VAL A 298 -14.65 -0.47 10.14
N ARG A 299 -15.87 0.06 10.13
CA ARG A 299 -16.21 1.39 9.60
C ARG A 299 -15.59 2.54 10.40
N GLY A 300 -15.07 3.53 9.69
CA GLY A 300 -14.37 4.72 10.15
C GLY A 300 -15.14 5.54 11.18
N LYS A 301 -14.45 6.17 12.13
CA LYS A 301 -15.09 7.20 13.00
C LYS A 301 -15.67 8.33 12.14
N MET A 302 -14.99 8.69 11.05
CA MET A 302 -15.48 9.65 10.07
C MET A 302 -16.70 9.13 9.29
N HIS A 303 -16.69 7.89 8.80
CA HIS A 303 -17.81 7.30 8.08
C HIS A 303 -19.05 7.04 8.95
N LYS A 304 -18.86 6.63 10.21
CA LYS A 304 -19.91 6.56 11.23
C LYS A 304 -20.57 7.93 11.47
N HIS A 305 -19.80 9.01 11.44
CA HIS A 305 -20.30 10.38 11.60
C HIS A 305 -20.96 10.96 10.34
N GLN A 306 -20.48 10.61 9.15
CA GLN A 306 -21.04 11.09 7.88
C GLN A 306 -22.27 10.29 7.40
N GLY A 307 -22.50 9.09 7.94
CA GLY A 307 -23.58 8.21 7.47
C GLY A 307 -23.26 7.48 6.15
N THR A 308 -21.98 7.40 5.78
CA THR A 308 -21.49 6.65 4.60
C THR A 308 -21.31 5.16 4.92
N ASN A 309 -20.88 4.35 3.95
CA ASN A 309 -20.61 2.92 4.17
C ASN A 309 -19.26 2.71 4.88
N CYS A 310 -18.89 1.44 5.08
CA CYS A 310 -17.49 1.04 5.07
C CYS A 310 -17.13 0.78 3.60
N ASP A 311 -16.08 1.43 3.11
CA ASP A 311 -15.52 1.28 1.77
C ASP A 311 -14.21 0.44 1.73
N ASP A 312 -13.64 0.12 2.89
CA ASP A 312 -12.62 -0.92 3.09
C ASP A 312 -13.10 -2.36 2.75
N TRP A 313 -12.18 -3.23 2.31
CA TRP A 313 -12.41 -4.68 2.20
C TRP A 313 -11.16 -5.55 2.43
N PHE A 314 -11.36 -6.80 2.84
CA PHE A 314 -10.35 -7.87 2.80
C PHE A 314 -10.92 -9.21 2.34
N GLU A 315 -10.08 -10.02 1.70
CA GLU A 315 -10.39 -11.40 1.35
C GLU A 315 -9.16 -12.30 1.53
N PHE A 316 -9.35 -13.55 1.93
CA PHE A 316 -8.27 -14.52 2.02
C PHE A 316 -8.74 -15.96 1.81
N SER A 317 -7.87 -16.80 1.27
CA SER A 317 -8.14 -18.22 1.03
C SER A 317 -6.88 -19.08 1.19
N THR A 318 -7.08 -20.38 1.37
CA THR A 318 -6.03 -21.38 1.60
C THR A 318 -6.24 -22.56 0.65
N ILE A 319 -5.28 -22.82 -0.23
CA ILE A 319 -5.42 -23.79 -1.32
C ILE A 319 -4.13 -24.59 -1.55
N GLY A 320 -4.18 -25.90 -1.30
CA GLY A 320 -2.99 -26.75 -1.38
C GLY A 320 -1.96 -26.37 -0.32
N GLN A 321 -0.79 -25.88 -0.75
CA GLN A 321 0.26 -25.33 0.12
C GLN A 321 0.23 -23.79 0.26
N TRP A 322 -0.76 -23.13 -0.35
CA TRP A 322 -0.79 -21.67 -0.49
C TRP A 322 -1.77 -21.02 0.47
N THR A 323 -1.35 -19.94 1.12
CA THR A 323 -2.25 -18.96 1.74
C THR A 323 -2.20 -17.69 0.90
N ILE A 324 -3.37 -17.13 0.58
CA ILE A 324 -3.52 -15.96 -0.28
C ILE A 324 -4.33 -14.93 0.51
N ILE A 325 -3.85 -13.69 0.59
CA ILE A 325 -4.50 -12.59 1.30
C ILE A 325 -4.56 -11.37 0.38
N ALA A 326 -5.69 -10.67 0.35
CA ALA A 326 -5.86 -9.39 -0.31
C ALA A 326 -6.58 -8.39 0.62
N VAL A 327 -6.12 -7.14 0.64
CA VAL A 327 -6.69 -6.02 1.41
C VAL A 327 -6.80 -4.80 0.48
N ALA A 328 -7.84 -3.99 0.63
CA ALA A 328 -8.02 -2.77 -0.15
C ALA A 328 -8.74 -1.70 0.68
N ASP A 329 -8.19 -0.47 0.67
CA ASP A 329 -8.94 0.75 0.97
C ASP A 329 -9.85 1.07 -0.21
N GLY A 330 -11.04 1.59 0.11
CA GLY A 330 -11.94 2.20 -0.85
C GLY A 330 -11.96 3.73 -0.81
N ALA A 331 -10.89 4.39 -1.24
CA ALA A 331 -10.84 5.78 -1.74
C ALA A 331 -12.03 6.69 -1.39
N GLY A 332 -12.19 7.09 -0.12
CA GLY A 332 -13.40 7.75 0.44
C GLY A 332 -13.94 9.00 -0.29
N SER A 333 -13.19 9.56 -1.24
CA SER A 333 -13.70 10.53 -2.22
C SER A 333 -14.72 9.98 -3.24
N LYS A 334 -14.97 8.65 -3.28
CA LYS A 334 -15.78 7.95 -4.28
C LYS A 334 -16.92 7.15 -3.65
N LYS A 335 -18.17 7.53 -3.93
CA LYS A 335 -19.37 6.92 -3.30
C LYS A 335 -19.54 5.40 -3.47
N PHE A 336 -18.86 4.77 -4.42
CA PHE A 336 -18.97 3.33 -4.70
C PHE A 336 -17.63 2.58 -4.61
N SER A 337 -16.64 3.15 -3.93
CA SER A 337 -15.33 2.53 -3.74
C SER A 337 -15.36 1.20 -2.98
N ARG A 338 -16.28 0.95 -2.02
CA ARG A 338 -16.49 -0.41 -1.44
C ARG A 338 -16.62 -1.50 -2.49
N ILE A 339 -17.30 -1.17 -3.60
CA ILE A 339 -17.57 -2.12 -4.67
C ILE A 339 -16.29 -2.37 -5.47
N GLY A 340 -15.43 -1.35 -5.61
CA GLY A 340 -14.08 -1.47 -6.13
C GLY A 340 -13.17 -2.30 -5.24
N ALA A 341 -13.07 -1.97 -3.95
CA ALA A 341 -12.25 -2.67 -2.96
C ALA A 341 -12.64 -4.15 -2.87
N LYS A 342 -13.93 -4.42 -2.68
CA LYS A 342 -14.47 -5.78 -2.63
C LYS A 342 -14.17 -6.59 -3.88
N VAL A 343 -14.55 -6.09 -5.06
CA VAL A 343 -14.33 -6.82 -6.33
C VAL A 343 -12.84 -7.01 -6.59
N SER A 344 -11.98 -6.07 -6.18
CA SER A 344 -10.53 -6.19 -6.28
C SER A 344 -9.99 -7.35 -5.43
N CYS A 345 -10.34 -7.39 -4.14
CA CYS A 345 -9.92 -8.46 -3.23
C CYS A 345 -10.47 -9.83 -3.66
N GLU A 346 -11.78 -9.95 -3.89
CA GLU A 346 -12.43 -11.21 -4.30
C GLU A 346 -11.82 -11.75 -5.61
N THR A 347 -11.56 -10.88 -6.58
CA THR A 347 -10.98 -11.28 -7.87
C THR A 347 -9.48 -11.60 -7.76
N ALA A 348 -8.72 -10.85 -6.96
CA ALA A 348 -7.29 -11.09 -6.78
C ALA A 348 -7.03 -12.45 -6.11
N VAL A 349 -7.74 -12.75 -5.02
CA VAL A 349 -7.67 -14.05 -4.33
C VAL A 349 -8.08 -15.17 -5.30
N LYS A 350 -9.24 -15.04 -5.95
CA LYS A 350 -9.76 -16.05 -6.89
C LYS A 350 -8.86 -16.27 -8.12
N SER A 351 -8.20 -15.24 -8.65
CA SER A 351 -7.21 -15.42 -9.72
C SER A 351 -6.02 -16.24 -9.24
N LEU A 352 -5.49 -15.93 -8.05
CA LEU A 352 -4.38 -16.66 -7.44
C LEU A 352 -4.76 -18.10 -7.09
N GLU A 353 -5.96 -18.35 -6.57
CA GLU A 353 -6.46 -19.72 -6.34
C GLU A 353 -6.43 -20.54 -7.64
N ASN A 354 -6.99 -20.01 -8.73
CA ASN A 354 -7.04 -20.73 -10.00
C ASN A 354 -5.65 -20.96 -10.61
N SER A 355 -4.69 -20.07 -10.38
CA SER A 355 -3.29 -20.23 -10.79
C SER A 355 -2.48 -21.17 -9.90
N LEU A 356 -2.71 -21.17 -8.58
CA LEU A 356 -1.89 -21.87 -7.59
C LEU A 356 -2.43 -23.25 -7.17
N LYS A 357 -3.71 -23.56 -7.44
CA LYS A 357 -4.38 -24.80 -7.02
C LYS A 357 -3.69 -26.10 -7.44
N SER A 358 -3.01 -26.11 -8.58
CA SER A 358 -2.19 -27.25 -9.05
C SER A 358 -0.70 -26.93 -9.07
N TYR A 359 -0.28 -25.85 -8.41
CA TYR A 359 1.10 -25.39 -8.36
C TYR A 359 1.74 -25.84 -7.06
N GLN A 360 2.88 -26.53 -7.16
CA GLN A 360 3.66 -26.98 -6.00
C GLN A 360 5.10 -26.56 -6.20
N LEU A 361 5.72 -25.99 -5.16
CA LEU A 361 7.16 -25.74 -5.16
C LEU A 361 7.90 -27.06 -4.98
N LYS A 362 8.97 -27.28 -5.74
CA LYS A 362 9.85 -28.43 -5.50
C LYS A 362 10.69 -28.18 -4.25
N GLU A 363 11.00 -29.25 -3.54
CA GLU A 363 12.05 -29.27 -2.54
C GLU A 363 13.37 -28.82 -3.18
N GLN A 364 14.03 -27.82 -2.60
CA GLN A 364 15.25 -27.25 -3.16
C GLN A 364 16.45 -28.04 -2.60
N ALA A 365 17.39 -28.40 -3.47
CA ALA A 365 18.46 -29.32 -3.10
C ALA A 365 19.42 -28.78 -2.02
N ARG A 366 19.63 -27.45 -1.98
CA ARG A 366 20.51 -26.72 -1.05
C ARG A 366 20.02 -25.28 -0.86
N GLU A 367 20.40 -24.63 0.24
CA GLU A 367 20.10 -23.21 0.47
C GLU A 367 20.62 -22.28 -0.65
N ASP A 368 21.81 -22.54 -1.18
CA ASP A 368 22.41 -21.67 -2.20
C ASP A 368 21.68 -21.73 -3.54
N ASP A 369 21.06 -22.87 -3.87
CA ASP A 369 20.20 -23.00 -5.05
C ASP A 369 18.92 -22.15 -4.86
N LEU A 370 18.32 -22.16 -3.66
CA LEU A 370 17.19 -21.29 -3.32
C LEU A 370 17.58 -19.80 -3.37
N LYS A 371 18.72 -19.43 -2.79
CA LYS A 371 19.27 -18.05 -2.82
C LYS A 371 19.63 -17.59 -4.24
N ILE A 372 19.90 -18.50 -5.17
CA ILE A 372 20.08 -18.19 -6.59
C ILE A 372 18.72 -18.04 -7.28
N ASN A 373 17.78 -18.95 -7.02
CA ASN A 373 16.45 -18.94 -7.62
C ASN A 373 15.62 -17.70 -7.23
N LEU A 374 15.84 -17.15 -6.03
CA LEU A 374 15.20 -15.92 -5.54
C LEU A 374 15.93 -14.62 -5.91
N LYS A 375 17.05 -14.67 -6.64
CA LYS A 375 17.62 -13.45 -7.27
C LYS A 375 16.73 -13.01 -8.42
N GLN A 376 16.74 -11.72 -8.70
CA GLN A 376 16.02 -11.13 -9.82
C GLN A 376 16.95 -10.86 -11.02
N ASP A 377 16.38 -10.89 -12.22
CA ASP A 377 17.04 -10.58 -13.48
C ASP A 377 17.01 -9.07 -13.81
N GLN A 378 17.50 -8.69 -14.99
CA GLN A 378 17.47 -7.30 -15.47
C GLN A 378 16.05 -6.72 -15.67
N ASN A 379 15.01 -7.57 -15.67
CA ASN A 379 13.60 -7.20 -15.76
C ASN A 379 12.90 -7.20 -14.39
N TRP A 380 13.66 -7.38 -13.28
CA TRP A 380 13.16 -7.52 -11.91
C TRP A 380 12.25 -8.75 -11.70
N MET A 381 12.40 -9.77 -12.55
CA MET A 381 11.73 -11.07 -12.42
C MET A 381 12.66 -12.09 -11.76
N PHE A 382 12.14 -12.99 -10.94
CA PHE A 382 12.96 -14.06 -10.35
C PHE A 382 13.63 -14.94 -11.41
N ILE A 383 14.88 -15.34 -11.14
CA ILE A 383 15.69 -16.20 -12.02
C ILE A 383 15.20 -17.66 -11.96
N GLY A 384 14.77 -18.12 -10.79
CA GLY A 384 14.14 -19.44 -10.65
C GLY A 384 12.74 -19.42 -11.26
N GLU A 385 12.53 -20.19 -12.34
CA GLU A 385 11.26 -20.24 -13.09
C GLU A 385 10.04 -20.56 -12.19
N GLU A 386 10.23 -21.21 -11.04
CA GLU A 386 9.16 -21.47 -10.07
C GLU A 386 8.66 -20.20 -9.38
N PHE A 387 9.56 -19.44 -8.76
CA PHE A 387 9.25 -18.14 -8.14
C PHE A 387 8.79 -17.10 -9.17
N LYS A 388 9.37 -17.15 -10.36
CA LYS A 388 9.00 -16.33 -11.51
C LYS A 388 7.55 -16.57 -11.96
N SER A 389 7.11 -17.83 -11.94
CA SER A 389 5.71 -18.21 -12.23
C SER A 389 4.76 -17.62 -11.19
N ILE A 390 5.12 -17.71 -9.91
CA ILE A 390 4.33 -17.17 -8.79
C ILE A 390 4.23 -15.63 -8.89
N GLN A 391 5.33 -14.96 -9.23
CA GLN A 391 5.37 -13.52 -9.50
C GLN A 391 4.50 -13.13 -10.70
N GLN A 392 4.48 -13.92 -11.78
CA GLN A 392 3.56 -13.73 -12.91
C GLN A 392 2.09 -13.94 -12.52
N TYR A 393 1.77 -14.92 -11.69
CA TYR A 393 0.41 -15.14 -11.18
C TYR A 393 -0.06 -14.00 -10.27
N LEU A 394 0.84 -13.42 -9.48
CA LEU A 394 0.59 -12.22 -8.70
C LEU A 394 0.29 -11.02 -9.63
N TYR A 395 1.09 -10.76 -10.66
CA TYR A 395 0.81 -9.64 -11.59
C TYR A 395 -0.45 -9.86 -12.42
N LYS A 396 -0.78 -11.12 -12.75
CA LYS A 396 -2.05 -11.49 -13.35
C LYS A 396 -3.24 -11.15 -12.45
N SER A 397 -3.15 -11.39 -11.13
CA SER A 397 -4.28 -11.14 -10.22
C SER A 397 -4.65 -9.66 -10.12
N PHE A 398 -3.68 -8.76 -10.12
CA PHE A 398 -3.90 -7.31 -10.23
C PHE A 398 -4.57 -6.90 -11.55
N ASN A 399 -4.17 -7.52 -12.66
CA ASN A 399 -4.78 -7.24 -13.98
C ASN A 399 -6.22 -7.79 -14.06
N ASP A 400 -6.48 -8.99 -13.54
CA ASP A 400 -7.82 -9.57 -13.48
C ASP A 400 -8.74 -8.77 -12.56
N ALA A 401 -8.25 -8.32 -11.41
CA ALA A 401 -8.97 -7.43 -10.48
C ALA A 401 -9.38 -6.11 -11.16
N TYR A 402 -8.46 -5.42 -11.85
CA TYR A 402 -8.80 -4.25 -12.67
C TYR A 402 -9.88 -4.57 -13.70
N ASN A 403 -9.74 -5.69 -14.43
CA ASN A 403 -10.66 -6.06 -15.49
C ASN A 403 -12.07 -6.35 -14.94
N GLU A 404 -12.20 -6.91 -13.75
CA GLU A 404 -13.49 -7.16 -13.10
C GLU A 404 -14.10 -5.88 -12.50
N VAL A 405 -13.31 -4.97 -11.94
CA VAL A 405 -13.78 -3.63 -11.55
C VAL A 405 -14.25 -2.83 -12.78
N GLU A 406 -13.56 -2.94 -13.92
CA GLU A 406 -13.98 -2.32 -15.19
C GLU A 406 -15.31 -2.92 -15.69
N LYS A 407 -15.50 -4.25 -15.61
CA LYS A 407 -16.79 -4.91 -15.89
C LYS A 407 -17.88 -4.45 -14.93
N LYS A 408 -17.60 -4.37 -13.64
CA LYS A 408 -18.53 -3.96 -12.58
C LYS A 408 -19.00 -2.51 -12.78
N ALA A 409 -18.08 -1.58 -13.02
CA ALA A 409 -18.42 -0.19 -13.33
C ALA A 409 -19.31 -0.10 -14.59
N ASN A 410 -19.00 -0.86 -15.65
CA ASN A 410 -19.83 -0.90 -16.86
C ASN A 410 -21.22 -1.54 -16.63
N TYR A 411 -21.34 -2.53 -15.74
CA TYR A 411 -22.63 -3.08 -15.32
C TYR A 411 -23.47 -2.04 -14.56
N LEU A 412 -22.86 -1.32 -13.61
CA LEU A 412 -23.55 -0.33 -12.77
C LEU A 412 -24.07 0.89 -13.53
N LYS A 413 -23.49 1.23 -14.71
CA LYS A 413 -24.01 2.29 -15.61
C LYS A 413 -25.50 2.14 -15.97
N ASN A 414 -26.03 0.91 -15.96
CA ASN A 414 -27.43 0.64 -16.32
C ASN A 414 -28.43 1.13 -15.25
N PHE A 415 -27.97 1.39 -14.03
CA PHE A 415 -28.81 1.75 -12.89
C PHE A 415 -28.83 3.28 -12.71
N ARG A 416 -29.83 3.93 -13.30
CA ARG A 416 -29.96 5.41 -13.35
C ARG A 416 -29.97 6.09 -11.99
N ASP A 417 -30.40 5.42 -10.93
CA ASP A 417 -30.42 6.01 -9.59
C ASP A 417 -29.02 6.07 -8.96
N LEU A 418 -28.08 5.24 -9.44
CA LEU A 418 -26.68 5.30 -9.02
C LEU A 418 -25.95 6.45 -9.68
N THR A 419 -26.21 6.70 -10.96
CA THR A 419 -25.61 7.83 -11.69
C THR A 419 -26.11 9.17 -11.13
N LYS A 420 -27.41 9.28 -10.80
CA LYS A 420 -27.96 10.38 -9.98
C LYS A 420 -27.22 10.54 -8.65
N ALA A 421 -26.98 9.45 -7.92
CA ALA A 421 -26.38 9.47 -6.59
C ALA A 421 -24.92 9.96 -6.55
N VAL A 422 -24.20 9.96 -7.69
CA VAL A 422 -22.89 10.60 -7.86
C VAL A 422 -22.93 11.91 -8.68
N GLY A 423 -24.12 12.40 -9.05
CA GLY A 423 -24.29 13.61 -9.86
C GLY A 423 -23.77 13.49 -11.30
N LYS A 424 -23.50 12.28 -11.80
CA LYS A 424 -22.97 12.03 -13.16
C LYS A 424 -24.06 11.56 -14.11
N LYS A 425 -23.80 11.70 -15.42
CA LYS A 425 -24.62 11.09 -16.47
C LYS A 425 -24.48 9.56 -16.48
N GLU A 426 -23.24 9.08 -16.34
CA GLU A 426 -22.82 7.68 -16.36
C GLU A 426 -21.71 7.49 -15.29
N LEU A 427 -21.60 6.30 -14.72
CA LEU A 427 -20.48 5.94 -13.84
C LEU A 427 -19.22 5.65 -14.66
N ASP A 428 -18.05 6.00 -14.14
CA ASP A 428 -16.76 5.59 -14.70
C ASP A 428 -15.97 4.71 -13.72
N ILE A 429 -14.90 4.06 -14.20
CA ILE A 429 -14.14 3.10 -13.38
C ILE A 429 -13.56 3.76 -12.11
N LYS A 430 -13.28 5.07 -12.12
CA LYS A 430 -12.74 5.81 -10.98
C LYS A 430 -13.80 6.18 -9.94
N ASP A 431 -15.08 5.85 -10.16
CA ASP A 431 -16.10 5.85 -9.10
C ASP A 431 -16.03 4.58 -8.22
N LEU A 432 -15.30 3.57 -8.69
CA LEU A 432 -14.95 2.34 -7.99
C LEU A 432 -13.42 2.27 -7.76
N SER A 433 -12.76 3.42 -7.57
CA SER A 433 -11.34 3.44 -7.18
C SER A 433 -11.15 2.82 -5.80
N SER A 434 -10.14 1.97 -5.69
CA SER A 434 -9.66 1.35 -4.46
C SER A 434 -8.15 1.13 -4.56
N THR A 435 -7.47 0.96 -3.43
CA THR A 435 -6.13 0.36 -3.44
C THR A 435 -6.24 -1.16 -3.66
N LEU A 436 -5.11 -1.86 -3.72
CA LEU A 436 -5.04 -3.31 -3.64
C LEU A 436 -3.67 -3.75 -3.14
N LEU A 437 -3.62 -4.40 -1.99
CA LEU A 437 -2.46 -5.02 -1.37
C LEU A 437 -2.67 -6.53 -1.40
N VAL A 438 -1.70 -7.31 -1.87
CA VAL A 438 -1.82 -8.77 -1.99
C VAL A 438 -0.58 -9.46 -1.46
N ALA A 439 -0.77 -10.50 -0.67
CA ALA A 439 0.28 -11.39 -0.19
C ALA A 439 -0.03 -12.86 -0.54
N VAL A 440 1.01 -13.60 -0.90
CA VAL A 440 0.99 -15.05 -1.13
C VAL A 440 2.05 -15.67 -0.23
N TYR A 441 1.65 -16.59 0.64
CA TYR A 441 2.52 -17.31 1.57
C TYR A 441 2.52 -18.82 1.31
N THR A 442 3.66 -19.45 1.51
CA THR A 442 3.83 -20.92 1.55
C THR A 442 5.14 -21.27 2.26
N THR A 443 5.31 -22.53 2.67
CA THR A 443 6.64 -23.07 3.04
C THR A 443 7.44 -23.62 1.85
N ILE A 444 8.77 -23.52 1.95
CA ILE A 444 9.77 -24.12 1.07
C ILE A 444 10.62 -25.09 1.88
N LYS A 445 10.75 -26.34 1.41
CA LYS A 445 11.66 -27.33 2.00
C LYS A 445 13.04 -27.27 1.33
N VAL A 446 14.08 -27.35 2.17
CA VAL A 446 15.48 -27.29 1.77
C VAL A 446 16.28 -28.23 2.68
N GLU A 447 16.76 -29.34 2.14
CA GLU A 447 17.42 -30.40 2.92
C GLU A 447 16.54 -30.84 4.13
N SER A 448 17.04 -30.71 5.37
CA SER A 448 16.27 -30.98 6.60
C SER A 448 15.54 -29.75 7.18
N SER A 449 15.62 -28.60 6.50
CA SER A 449 15.05 -27.31 6.94
C SER A 449 13.78 -26.94 6.16
N SER A 450 12.97 -26.06 6.75
CA SER A 450 11.82 -25.44 6.10
C SER A 450 11.87 -23.93 6.33
N TYR A 451 11.59 -23.16 5.27
CA TYR A 451 11.55 -21.71 5.30
C TYR A 451 10.17 -21.22 4.91
N ASP A 452 9.68 -20.21 5.60
CA ASP A 452 8.50 -19.47 5.19
C ASP A 452 8.87 -18.51 4.06
N PHE A 453 8.10 -18.55 2.98
CA PHE A 453 8.21 -17.64 1.85
C PHE A 453 6.93 -16.82 1.72
N VAL A 454 7.09 -15.50 1.70
CA VAL A 454 6.02 -14.57 1.35
C VAL A 454 6.43 -13.81 0.10
N LEU A 455 5.54 -13.73 -0.88
CA LEU A 455 5.63 -12.77 -1.98
C LEU A 455 4.46 -11.78 -1.89
N THR A 456 4.76 -10.49 -1.95
CA THR A 456 3.78 -9.41 -1.84
C THR A 456 3.81 -8.50 -3.06
N CYS A 457 2.72 -7.78 -3.31
CA CYS A 457 2.67 -6.64 -4.22
C CYS A 457 1.57 -5.66 -3.78
N GLN A 458 1.69 -4.37 -4.11
CA GLN A 458 0.65 -3.37 -3.86
C GLN A 458 0.47 -2.36 -4.99
N VAL A 459 -0.74 -1.82 -5.09
CA VAL A 459 -1.03 -0.55 -5.78
C VAL A 459 -1.84 0.31 -4.80
N GLY A 460 -1.36 1.54 -4.56
CA GLY A 460 -1.86 2.39 -3.48
C GLY A 460 -0.97 2.37 -2.24
N ASP A 461 -1.50 2.85 -1.13
CA ASP A 461 -0.86 2.96 0.19
C ASP A 461 -1.18 1.73 1.07
N GLY A 462 -1.62 1.90 2.32
CA GLY A 462 -1.64 0.84 3.32
C GLY A 462 -0.25 0.28 3.67
N MET A 463 -0.21 -0.86 4.37
CA MET A 463 1.04 -1.50 4.81
C MET A 463 1.02 -3.03 4.70
N LEU A 464 2.18 -3.57 4.33
CA LEU A 464 2.54 -4.98 4.25
C LEU A 464 3.81 -5.17 5.08
N ALA A 465 3.80 -5.99 6.13
CA ALA A 465 4.95 -6.16 7.02
C ALA A 465 5.10 -7.60 7.52
N ALA A 466 6.33 -8.12 7.49
CA ALA A 466 6.69 -9.41 8.10
C ALA A 466 7.60 -9.22 9.31
N LEU A 467 7.41 -10.07 10.32
CA LEU A 467 8.21 -10.16 11.52
C LEU A 467 8.78 -11.59 11.61
N SER A 468 10.10 -11.72 11.72
CA SER A 468 10.75 -13.02 11.92
C SER A 468 10.80 -13.45 13.40
N HIS A 469 11.10 -14.71 13.70
CA HIS A 469 11.27 -15.16 15.09
C HIS A 469 12.43 -14.48 15.82
N GLU A 470 13.46 -14.05 15.09
CA GLU A 470 14.55 -13.21 15.63
C GLU A 470 14.11 -11.76 15.90
N ASN A 471 12.82 -11.44 15.67
CA ASN A 471 12.20 -10.13 15.84
C ASN A 471 12.81 -9.06 14.92
N ASN A 472 13.15 -9.47 13.70
CA ASN A 472 13.49 -8.56 12.61
C ASN A 472 12.20 -8.22 11.84
N LEU A 473 11.88 -6.93 11.81
CA LEU A 473 10.82 -6.36 10.98
C LEU A 473 11.35 -6.18 9.56
N GLN A 474 10.55 -6.57 8.57
CA GLN A 474 10.75 -6.24 7.16
C GLN A 474 9.45 -5.66 6.61
N LEU A 475 9.49 -4.43 6.10
CA LEU A 475 8.40 -3.90 5.30
C LEU A 475 8.42 -4.57 3.93
N LEU A 476 7.27 -5.12 3.53
CA LEU A 476 7.04 -5.86 2.29
C LEU A 476 6.21 -5.04 1.30
N GLY A 477 6.45 -3.73 1.27
CA GLY A 477 5.63 -2.80 0.55
C GLY A 477 6.29 -1.44 0.38
N LYS A 478 5.75 -0.64 -0.55
CA LYS A 478 6.10 0.76 -0.76
C LYS A 478 4.87 1.52 -1.27
N PRO A 479 4.30 2.46 -0.51
CA PRO A 479 3.08 3.16 -0.89
C PRO A 479 3.21 3.89 -2.23
N ASP A 480 2.12 3.96 -2.99
CA ASP A 480 1.98 4.85 -4.15
C ASP A 480 1.51 6.24 -3.69
N ILE A 481 2.47 7.16 -3.64
CA ILE A 481 2.20 8.60 -3.55
C ILE A 481 2.08 9.13 -4.98
N GLY A 482 0.93 9.71 -5.31
CA GLY A 482 0.58 10.24 -6.63
C GLY A 482 1.28 11.55 -6.98
N GLU A 483 0.84 12.16 -8.09
CA GLU A 483 1.49 13.34 -8.67
C GLU A 483 1.46 14.60 -7.78
N HIS A 484 0.64 14.60 -6.73
CA HIS A 484 0.55 15.64 -5.71
C HIS A 484 0.75 15.01 -4.32
N GLY A 485 1.51 15.68 -3.45
CA GLY A 485 1.82 15.16 -2.11
C GLY A 485 0.55 14.99 -1.26
N GLY A 486 0.31 13.79 -0.74
CA GLY A 486 -0.93 13.44 -0.03
C GLY A 486 -2.06 12.91 -0.92
N GLN A 487 -1.77 12.53 -2.17
CA GLN A 487 -2.71 11.81 -3.04
C GLN A 487 -2.28 10.35 -3.23
N THR A 488 -3.24 9.42 -3.18
CA THR A 488 -3.05 7.99 -3.45
C THR A 488 -3.29 7.65 -4.92
N ASP A 489 -2.55 6.67 -5.47
CA ASP A 489 -2.91 6.04 -6.75
C ASP A 489 -3.67 4.72 -6.55
N PHE A 490 -4.74 4.53 -7.30
CA PHE A 490 -5.65 3.39 -7.15
C PHE A 490 -5.45 2.32 -8.22
N LEU A 491 -5.91 1.09 -7.97
CA LEU A 491 -5.88 -0.02 -8.93
C LEU A 491 -6.44 0.37 -10.31
N THR A 492 -7.48 1.21 -10.30
CA THR A 492 -8.17 1.76 -11.48
C THR A 492 -7.29 2.67 -12.36
N SER A 493 -6.11 3.08 -11.89
CA SER A 493 -5.09 3.76 -12.69
C SER A 493 -4.25 2.73 -13.46
N LYS A 494 -4.73 2.32 -14.65
CA LYS A 494 -4.15 1.23 -15.48
C LYS A 494 -2.63 1.29 -15.71
N SER A 495 -2.01 2.48 -15.62
CA SER A 495 -0.55 2.66 -15.64
C SER A 495 0.18 1.95 -14.49
N LYS A 496 -0.44 1.80 -13.31
CA LYS A 496 0.11 1.11 -12.13
C LYS A 496 0.16 -0.41 -12.28
N LEU A 497 -0.60 -0.96 -13.23
CA LEU A 497 -0.57 -2.38 -13.61
C LEU A 497 0.56 -2.70 -14.60
N SER A 498 1.30 -1.68 -15.05
CA SER A 498 2.44 -1.89 -15.94
C SER A 498 3.57 -2.60 -15.18
N HIS A 499 4.26 -3.50 -15.87
CA HIS A 499 5.38 -4.28 -15.33
C HIS A 499 6.41 -3.42 -14.57
N PRO A 500 6.88 -2.26 -15.08
CA PRO A 500 7.86 -1.43 -14.36
C PRO A 500 7.33 -0.82 -13.05
N ASN A 501 6.01 -0.69 -12.88
CA ASN A 501 5.43 -0.27 -11.60
C ASN A 501 5.33 -1.45 -10.65
N LEU A 502 4.70 -2.55 -11.07
CA LEU A 502 4.47 -3.72 -10.21
C LEU A 502 5.77 -4.30 -9.62
N VAL A 503 6.86 -4.37 -10.40
CA VAL A 503 8.15 -4.86 -9.86
C VAL A 503 8.73 -3.97 -8.75
N GLN A 504 8.52 -2.65 -8.79
CA GLN A 504 8.96 -1.72 -7.74
C GLN A 504 8.07 -1.75 -6.49
N LYS A 505 6.96 -2.48 -6.56
CA LYS A 505 5.99 -2.70 -5.48
C LYS A 505 6.02 -4.14 -4.94
N THR A 506 6.87 -4.99 -5.51
CA THR A 506 6.92 -6.42 -5.22
C THR A 506 8.07 -6.73 -4.28
N PHE A 507 7.76 -7.31 -3.12
CA PHE A 507 8.74 -7.65 -2.10
C PHE A 507 8.60 -9.11 -1.69
N ALA A 508 9.72 -9.70 -1.26
CA ALA A 508 9.77 -11.08 -0.79
C ALA A 508 10.35 -11.16 0.63
N PHE A 509 9.79 -12.05 1.43
CA PHE A 509 10.36 -12.52 2.69
C PHE A 509 10.79 -13.97 2.52
N LEU A 510 11.96 -14.31 3.07
CA LEU A 510 12.40 -15.69 3.25
C LEU A 510 13.04 -15.81 4.64
N GLY A 511 12.51 -16.68 5.48
CA GLY A 511 13.03 -16.87 6.84
C GLY A 511 12.14 -17.80 7.66
N ASN A 512 12.10 -17.59 8.98
CA ASN A 512 11.09 -18.18 9.85
C ASN A 512 10.14 -17.05 10.30
N LEU A 513 8.88 -17.12 9.86
CA LEU A 513 7.87 -16.08 9.99
C LEU A 513 7.12 -16.23 11.32
N LYS A 514 7.25 -15.23 12.19
CA LYS A 514 6.51 -15.11 13.45
C LYS A 514 5.13 -14.49 13.21
N ALA A 515 5.07 -13.43 12.40
CA ALA A 515 3.81 -12.84 11.91
C ALA A 515 3.98 -12.11 10.57
N LEU A 516 2.93 -12.11 9.75
CA LEU A 516 2.74 -11.30 8.56
C LEU A 516 1.45 -10.47 8.75
N MET A 517 1.54 -9.16 8.58
CA MET A 517 0.45 -8.21 8.78
C MET A 517 0.19 -7.43 7.48
N ILE A 518 -1.07 -7.35 7.06
CA ILE A 518 -1.52 -6.62 5.87
C ILE A 518 -2.70 -5.73 6.25
N MET A 519 -2.64 -4.43 5.98
CA MET A 519 -3.62 -3.45 6.48
C MET A 519 -3.80 -2.23 5.58
N THR A 520 -4.95 -1.57 5.74
CA THR A 520 -5.22 -0.24 5.18
C THR A 520 -4.51 0.88 5.96
N ASP A 521 -4.40 2.05 5.36
CA ASP A 521 -3.77 3.24 5.96
C ASP A 521 -4.46 3.66 7.27
N GLY A 522 -5.78 3.47 7.37
CA GLY A 522 -6.54 3.66 8.60
C GLY A 522 -6.07 2.86 9.82
N VAL A 523 -5.27 1.80 9.61
CA VAL A 523 -4.51 1.11 10.68
C VAL A 523 -3.02 1.47 10.63
N ALA A 524 -2.40 1.60 9.45
CA ALA A 524 -0.96 1.86 9.35
C ALA A 524 -0.54 3.23 9.92
N ASP A 525 -1.32 4.29 9.69
CA ASP A 525 -0.97 5.66 10.08
C ASP A 525 -0.98 5.89 11.60
N ASP A 526 -1.67 5.02 12.36
CA ASP A 526 -1.55 4.98 13.83
C ASP A 526 -0.14 4.61 14.32
N TYR A 527 0.68 4.01 13.45
CA TYR A 527 2.02 3.48 13.74
C TYR A 527 3.11 4.11 12.85
N PHE A 528 2.85 5.29 12.27
CA PHE A 528 3.87 5.99 11.50
C PHE A 528 4.99 6.56 12.41
N PRO A 529 6.29 6.35 12.10
CA PRO A 529 6.84 5.61 10.96
C PRO A 529 6.77 4.09 11.14
N ASN A 530 6.27 3.42 10.10
CA ASN A 530 5.92 2.00 10.10
C ASN A 530 7.09 1.04 10.42
N ASP A 531 8.34 1.49 10.22
CA ASP A 531 9.52 0.90 10.85
C ASP A 531 10.06 1.93 11.88
N PRO A 532 10.06 1.64 13.20
CA PRO A 532 9.75 0.36 13.84
C PRO A 532 8.27 0.13 14.22
N GLY A 533 7.34 1.03 13.86
CA GLY A 533 5.96 1.04 14.38
C GLY A 533 5.15 -0.27 14.22
N MET A 534 5.45 -1.11 13.22
CA MET A 534 4.81 -2.44 13.11
C MET A 534 5.19 -3.41 14.24
N LEU A 535 6.33 -3.22 14.94
CA LEU A 535 6.64 -3.94 16.19
C LEU A 535 5.71 -3.51 17.33
N GLU A 536 5.31 -2.24 17.33
CA GLU A 536 4.39 -1.67 18.31
C GLU A 536 2.99 -2.24 18.10
N LEU A 537 2.49 -2.22 16.86
CA LEU A 537 1.25 -2.91 16.46
C LEU A 537 1.21 -4.38 16.91
N TYR A 538 2.27 -5.15 16.62
CA TYR A 538 2.33 -6.56 17.00
C TYR A 538 2.32 -6.76 18.52
N GLY A 539 3.04 -5.93 19.28
CA GLY A 539 3.01 -5.95 20.74
C GLY A 539 1.65 -5.55 21.32
N ASP A 540 0.99 -4.54 20.74
CA ASP A 540 -0.34 -4.09 21.14
C ASP A 540 -1.39 -5.19 20.94
N LEU A 541 -1.34 -5.92 19.83
CA LEU A 541 -2.23 -7.07 19.58
C LEU A 541 -2.02 -8.22 20.58
N ILE A 542 -0.80 -8.40 21.10
CA ILE A 542 -0.49 -9.39 22.15
C ILE A 542 -1.02 -8.94 23.52
N LEU A 543 -0.73 -7.70 23.96
CA LEU A 543 -1.18 -7.21 25.27
C LEU A 543 -2.72 -7.15 25.40
N ASN A 544 -3.41 -7.02 24.28
CA ASN A 544 -4.86 -7.04 24.18
C ASN A 544 -5.45 -8.43 23.84
N LYS A 545 -4.64 -9.49 23.87
CA LYS A 545 -5.04 -10.89 23.62
C LYS A 545 -5.75 -11.14 22.29
N VAL A 546 -5.44 -10.33 21.27
CA VAL A 546 -5.87 -10.57 19.89
C VAL A 546 -4.98 -11.64 19.26
N ILE A 547 -3.67 -11.51 19.46
CA ILE A 547 -2.66 -12.52 19.15
C ILE A 547 -2.33 -13.27 20.44
N ASN A 548 -2.53 -14.58 20.46
CA ASN A 548 -2.13 -15.43 21.57
C ASN A 548 -0.62 -15.79 21.45
N ILE A 549 0.04 -15.92 22.60
CA ILE A 549 1.42 -16.42 22.72
C ILE A 549 1.45 -17.52 23.80
N PRO A 550 2.44 -18.44 23.79
CA PRO A 550 2.54 -19.45 24.82
C PRO A 550 2.73 -18.82 26.21
N ASN A 551 2.04 -19.39 27.19
CA ASN A 551 2.14 -18.99 28.59
C ASN A 551 3.47 -19.46 29.17
N ILE A 552 4.26 -18.52 29.70
CA ILE A 552 5.60 -18.79 30.25
C ILE A 552 5.51 -19.05 31.75
N ASP A 553 6.37 -19.92 32.29
CA ASP A 553 6.39 -20.18 33.72
C ASP A 553 6.62 -18.89 34.54
N SER A 554 5.93 -18.78 35.67
CA SER A 554 5.96 -17.57 36.49
C SER A 554 7.36 -17.26 37.03
N GLN A 555 8.21 -18.25 37.31
CA GLN A 555 9.59 -18.01 37.75
C GLN A 555 10.44 -17.39 36.63
N GLU A 556 10.21 -17.80 35.38
CA GLU A 556 10.91 -17.26 34.21
C GLU A 556 10.43 -15.84 33.87
N ILE A 557 9.14 -15.56 34.03
CA ILE A 557 8.59 -14.19 33.93
C ILE A 557 9.21 -13.29 35.01
N GLU A 558 9.18 -13.70 36.28
CA GLU A 558 9.79 -12.98 37.40
C GLU A 558 11.30 -12.77 37.19
N ARG A 559 12.01 -13.76 36.60
CA ARG A 559 13.43 -13.65 36.25
C ARG A 559 13.68 -12.57 35.18
N GLN A 560 12.86 -12.51 34.12
CA GLN A 560 13.01 -11.50 33.07
C GLN A 560 12.64 -10.08 33.56
N LEU A 561 11.73 -9.97 34.54
CA LEU A 561 11.35 -8.70 35.16
C LEU A 561 12.43 -8.08 36.07
N GLN A 562 13.38 -8.87 36.60
CA GLN A 562 14.40 -8.35 37.53
C GLN A 562 15.24 -7.20 36.97
N ASP A 563 15.45 -7.15 35.65
CA ASP A 563 16.25 -6.11 34.98
C ASP A 563 15.39 -4.94 34.43
N THR A 564 14.16 -4.78 34.92
CA THR A 564 13.22 -3.70 34.54
C THR A 564 12.81 -2.82 35.73
N SER A 565 12.01 -1.78 35.53
CA SER A 565 11.47 -0.95 36.63
C SER A 565 10.46 -1.70 37.52
N PHE A 566 9.78 -2.73 37.03
CA PHE A 566 8.80 -3.53 37.77
C PHE A 566 9.40 -4.91 38.03
N LYS A 567 9.71 -5.23 39.29
CA LYS A 567 10.46 -6.44 39.65
C LYS A 567 9.61 -7.70 39.71
N THR A 568 8.29 -7.58 39.74
CA THR A 568 7.35 -8.72 39.81
C THR A 568 6.08 -8.47 38.98
N GLN A 569 5.38 -9.54 38.60
CA GLN A 569 4.08 -9.48 37.94
C GLN A 569 3.06 -8.67 38.76
N ASP A 570 3.14 -8.74 40.10
CA ASP A 570 2.27 -7.99 40.98
C ASP A 570 2.61 -6.49 41.03
N GLU A 571 3.83 -6.08 40.67
CA GLU A 571 4.14 -4.68 40.37
C GLU A 571 3.54 -4.25 39.04
N VAL A 572 3.62 -5.07 37.99
CA VAL A 572 2.98 -4.78 36.69
C VAL A 572 1.46 -4.60 36.86
N ARG A 573 0.77 -5.56 37.50
CA ARG A 573 -0.67 -5.52 37.80
C ARG A 573 -1.06 -4.26 38.57
N ARG A 574 -0.33 -3.92 39.65
CA ARG A 574 -0.59 -2.70 40.44
C ARG A 574 -0.35 -1.40 39.68
N ASN A 575 0.36 -1.43 38.56
CA ASN A 575 0.64 -0.27 37.71
C ASN A 575 -0.14 -0.29 36.38
N GLN A 576 -1.13 -1.17 36.19
CA GLN A 576 -1.84 -1.33 34.91
C GLN A 576 -2.39 -0.03 34.32
N SER A 577 -2.90 0.87 35.15
CA SER A 577 -3.45 2.19 34.76
C SER A 577 -2.43 3.18 34.19
N LYS A 578 -1.15 2.79 34.08
CA LYS A 578 -0.13 3.57 33.36
C LYS A 578 0.04 3.16 31.89
N PHE A 579 -0.43 1.96 31.52
CA PHE A 579 -0.32 1.43 30.16
C PHE A 579 -1.63 0.88 29.58
N GLN A 580 -2.71 0.83 30.38
CA GLN A 580 -4.09 0.62 29.95
C GLN A 580 -4.85 1.95 29.93
N ASP A 581 -5.50 2.25 28.81
CA ASP A 581 -6.44 3.35 28.65
C ASP A 581 -7.88 2.82 28.54
N GLU A 582 -8.86 3.57 29.04
CA GLU A 582 -10.29 3.28 28.83
C GLU A 582 -10.82 4.14 27.67
N ILE A 583 -11.32 3.49 26.61
CA ILE A 583 -11.63 4.12 25.33
C ILE A 583 -13.12 4.02 25.01
N GLU A 584 -13.78 5.17 24.79
CA GLU A 584 -15.18 5.22 24.35
C GLU A 584 -15.29 4.98 22.83
N ARG A 585 -16.09 3.96 22.47
CA ARG A 585 -16.39 3.52 21.10
C ARG A 585 -17.60 4.25 20.53
N ILE A 586 -17.58 4.53 19.24
CA ILE A 586 -18.71 5.15 18.54
C ILE A 586 -19.62 4.03 18.04
N LEU A 587 -20.61 3.70 18.87
CA LEU A 587 -21.55 2.60 18.65
C LEU A 587 -22.96 3.10 18.34
N ARG A 588 -23.78 2.16 17.87
CA ARG A 588 -25.24 2.31 17.79
C ARG A 588 -25.81 2.60 19.19
N PRO A 589 -27.02 3.20 19.29
CA PRO A 589 -27.82 3.20 20.53
C PRO A 589 -28.35 1.79 20.85
N ASP A 590 -27.44 0.84 21.01
CA ASP A 590 -27.69 -0.57 21.31
C ASP A 590 -27.52 -0.81 22.82
N PRO A 591 -28.41 -1.57 23.49
CA PRO A 591 -28.24 -1.89 24.90
C PRO A 591 -27.13 -2.92 25.19
N ASP A 592 -26.76 -3.75 24.20
CA ASP A 592 -26.05 -5.01 24.47
C ASP A 592 -24.53 -4.97 24.15
N GLU A 593 -24.00 -3.89 23.56
CA GLU A 593 -22.56 -3.75 23.24
C GLU A 593 -21.86 -2.70 24.14
N HIS A 594 -20.77 -3.10 24.80
CA HIS A 594 -20.00 -2.24 25.71
C HIS A 594 -19.36 -1.03 24.99
N LYS A 595 -19.83 0.16 25.38
CA LYS A 595 -19.33 1.46 24.90
C LYS A 595 -17.90 1.78 25.28
N THR A 596 -17.37 1.20 26.34
CA THR A 596 -16.00 1.45 26.81
C THR A 596 -15.19 0.17 26.74
N VAL A 597 -13.98 0.26 26.18
CA VAL A 597 -13.03 -0.86 26.13
C VAL A 597 -11.68 -0.49 26.74
N SER A 598 -11.11 -1.43 27.48
CA SER A 598 -9.82 -1.32 28.16
C SER A 598 -8.70 -1.73 27.20
N ILE A 599 -7.98 -0.77 26.61
CA ILE A 599 -6.91 -1.04 25.63
C ILE A 599 -5.53 -0.80 26.23
N ARG A 600 -4.61 -1.75 26.05
CA ARG A 600 -3.22 -1.70 26.52
C ARG A 600 -2.26 -1.30 25.41
N SER A 601 -1.26 -0.50 25.76
CA SER A 601 -0.20 -0.05 24.85
C SER A 601 1.18 -0.60 25.23
N ILE A 602 1.81 -1.32 24.31
CA ILE A 602 3.17 -1.87 24.43
C ILE A 602 4.21 -0.77 24.59
N ALA A 603 4.03 0.42 23.98
CA ALA A 603 4.94 1.54 24.14
C ALA A 603 4.88 2.13 25.55
N LYS A 604 3.68 2.39 26.07
CA LYS A 604 3.51 2.82 27.48
C LYS A 604 4.05 1.76 28.44
N TYR A 605 3.81 0.49 28.18
CA TYR A 605 4.31 -0.61 29.00
C TYR A 605 5.84 -0.71 28.97
N ALA A 606 6.46 -0.64 27.79
CA ALA A 606 7.91 -0.66 27.61
C ALA A 606 8.58 0.57 28.27
N GLU A 607 7.99 1.77 28.14
CA GLU A 607 8.41 2.97 28.88
C GLU A 607 8.40 2.71 30.38
N GLN A 608 7.31 2.15 30.93
CA GLN A 608 7.25 1.83 32.36
C GLN A 608 8.30 0.80 32.79
N LEU A 609 8.57 -0.23 31.98
CA LEU A 609 9.65 -1.20 32.24
C LEU A 609 11.07 -0.59 32.15
N GLY A 610 11.24 0.59 31.54
CA GLY A 610 12.54 1.15 31.21
C GLY A 610 13.23 0.42 30.06
N LYS A 611 12.44 -0.05 29.09
CA LYS A 611 12.86 -0.90 27.97
C LYS A 611 12.42 -0.35 26.62
N SER A 612 13.13 -0.70 25.55
CA SER A 612 12.67 -0.45 24.19
C SER A 612 11.58 -1.44 23.78
N ILE A 613 10.68 -1.04 22.86
CA ILE A 613 9.63 -1.92 22.32
C ILE A 613 10.24 -3.20 21.73
N LYS A 614 11.39 -3.12 21.06
CA LYS A 614 12.08 -4.29 20.49
C LYS A 614 12.60 -5.25 21.57
N GLU A 615 13.11 -4.76 22.71
CA GLU A 615 13.48 -5.62 23.84
C GLU A 615 12.27 -6.36 24.42
N VAL A 616 11.13 -5.68 24.58
CA VAL A 616 9.91 -6.30 25.12
C VAL A 616 9.33 -7.33 24.14
N VAL A 617 9.17 -6.99 22.86
CA VAL A 617 8.63 -7.90 21.82
C VAL A 617 9.53 -9.12 21.58
N ALA A 618 10.84 -8.99 21.80
CA ALA A 618 11.79 -10.10 21.76
C ALA A 618 11.83 -10.96 23.04
N SER A 619 11.05 -10.61 24.07
CA SER A 619 11.07 -11.22 25.40
C SER A 619 9.71 -11.85 25.73
N PRO A 620 9.56 -13.19 25.61
CA PRO A 620 8.31 -13.87 25.94
C PRO A 620 7.86 -13.66 27.39
N GLY A 621 8.80 -13.51 28.33
CA GLY A 621 8.49 -13.25 29.74
C GLY A 621 7.99 -11.84 30.00
N LEU A 622 8.60 -10.81 29.39
CA LEU A 622 8.12 -9.42 29.53
C LEU A 622 6.78 -9.21 28.80
N LEU A 623 6.54 -9.87 27.66
CA LEU A 623 5.22 -9.90 27.03
C LEU A 623 4.17 -10.55 27.94
N ASN A 624 4.43 -11.77 28.45
CA ASN A 624 3.50 -12.46 29.35
C ASN A 624 3.21 -11.66 30.63
N ALA A 625 4.19 -10.95 31.19
CA ALA A 625 3.97 -10.06 32.33
C ALA A 625 2.98 -8.90 32.05
N GLY A 626 2.93 -8.42 30.80
CA GLY A 626 2.02 -7.35 30.37
C GLY A 626 0.61 -7.82 30.01
N ILE A 627 0.43 -9.13 29.76
CA ILE A 627 -0.88 -9.72 29.48
C ILE A 627 -1.66 -9.81 30.80
N LEU A 628 -2.64 -8.93 30.97
CA LEU A 628 -3.46 -8.87 32.18
C LEU A 628 -4.61 -9.88 32.13
N ALA A 629 -5.09 -10.29 33.31
CA ALA A 629 -6.21 -11.24 33.42
C ALA A 629 -7.48 -10.69 32.75
N GLN A 630 -7.83 -9.42 33.01
CA GLN A 630 -8.98 -8.73 32.43
C GLN A 630 -8.84 -8.59 30.90
N GLU A 631 -9.90 -8.87 30.15
CA GLU A 631 -9.97 -8.65 28.71
C GLU A 631 -10.16 -7.16 28.34
N MET A 632 -10.44 -6.86 27.06
CA MET A 632 -10.80 -5.51 26.59
C MET A 632 -12.24 -5.10 26.99
N SER A 633 -13.17 -6.04 27.00
CA SER A 633 -14.51 -5.93 27.60
C SER A 633 -14.90 -7.29 28.21
N PRO A 634 -15.91 -7.36 29.10
CA PRO A 634 -16.45 -8.64 29.59
C PRO A 634 -16.92 -9.59 28.48
N GLU A 635 -17.37 -9.07 27.33
CA GLU A 635 -17.78 -9.89 26.18
C GLU A 635 -16.60 -10.67 25.59
N CYS A 636 -15.39 -10.09 25.67
CA CYS A 636 -14.18 -10.67 25.09
C CYS A 636 -13.63 -11.91 25.83
N GLU A 637 -14.23 -12.35 26.94
CA GLU A 637 -13.77 -13.55 27.67
C GLU A 637 -13.96 -14.83 26.83
N GLU A 638 -15.06 -14.93 26.07
CA GLU A 638 -15.40 -16.09 25.23
C GLU A 638 -15.20 -15.83 23.71
N MET A 639 -14.73 -14.63 23.31
CA MET A 639 -14.57 -14.26 21.90
C MET A 639 -13.34 -14.90 21.24
N PRO A 640 -13.42 -15.33 19.96
CA PRO A 640 -12.25 -15.75 19.18
C PRO A 640 -11.40 -14.53 18.73
N SER A 641 -10.14 -14.77 18.38
CA SER A 641 -9.15 -13.73 18.05
C SER A 641 -9.57 -12.76 16.94
N GLU A 642 -10.27 -13.22 15.91
CA GLU A 642 -10.81 -12.38 14.84
C GLU A 642 -11.91 -11.41 15.31
N GLU A 643 -12.69 -11.80 16.32
CA GLU A 643 -13.74 -10.95 16.90
C GLU A 643 -13.13 -9.96 17.91
N LYS A 644 -12.14 -10.41 18.70
CA LYS A 644 -11.28 -9.52 19.49
C LYS A 644 -10.58 -8.49 18.59
N LEU A 645 -10.13 -8.87 17.39
CA LEU A 645 -9.57 -7.94 16.41
C LEU A 645 -10.59 -6.90 15.94
N LYS A 646 -11.85 -7.28 15.66
CA LYS A 646 -12.94 -6.32 15.37
C LYS A 646 -13.14 -5.32 16.52
N ILE A 647 -13.17 -5.78 17.78
CA ILE A 647 -13.32 -4.90 18.95
C ILE A 647 -12.11 -3.96 19.11
N TRP A 648 -10.89 -4.48 18.94
CA TRP A 648 -9.66 -3.71 19.05
C TRP A 648 -9.55 -2.63 17.96
N LEU A 649 -9.88 -2.97 16.70
CA LEU A 649 -9.90 -2.00 15.59
C LEU A 649 -10.94 -0.89 15.84
N ASP A 650 -12.14 -1.23 16.31
CA ASP A 650 -13.23 -0.28 16.56
C ASP A 650 -13.03 0.61 17.79
N SER A 651 -11.96 0.38 18.58
CA SER A 651 -11.58 1.30 19.66
C SER A 651 -11.12 2.67 19.13
N TYR A 652 -10.28 2.68 18.09
CA TYR A 652 -9.42 3.82 17.71
C TYR A 652 -8.81 4.48 18.96
N TYR A 653 -8.09 3.67 19.75
CA TYR A 653 -7.35 4.16 20.91
C TYR A 653 -6.19 5.10 20.50
N ARG A 654 -5.54 4.77 19.37
CA ARG A 654 -4.69 5.68 18.60
C ARG A 654 -5.54 6.54 17.64
N ARG A 655 -4.94 7.65 17.19
CA ARG A 655 -5.62 8.74 16.48
C ARG A 655 -4.80 9.27 15.30
N GLY A 656 -4.05 8.39 14.63
CA GLY A 656 -3.38 8.69 13.36
C GLY A 656 -4.40 8.85 12.25
N SER A 657 -5.40 7.96 12.18
CA SER A 657 -6.52 8.05 11.23
C SER A 657 -7.90 7.92 11.89
N PHE A 658 -8.92 8.45 11.20
CA PHE A 658 -10.35 8.30 11.51
C PHE A 658 -11.13 7.59 10.38
N ASP A 659 -10.43 7.13 9.34
CA ASP A 659 -11.01 6.38 8.23
C ASP A 659 -11.33 4.93 8.63
N ASP A 660 -11.86 4.15 7.68
CA ASP A 660 -12.07 2.71 7.89
C ASP A 660 -10.77 1.97 8.28
N ARG A 661 -10.92 0.83 8.96
CA ARG A 661 -9.78 0.09 9.52
C ARG A 661 -9.87 -1.39 9.19
N THR A 662 -8.95 -1.86 8.35
CA THR A 662 -8.80 -3.28 8.01
C THR A 662 -7.41 -3.78 8.37
N LEU A 663 -7.35 -4.92 9.06
CA LEU A 663 -6.12 -5.65 9.34
C LEU A 663 -6.34 -7.15 9.15
N VAL A 664 -5.43 -7.80 8.43
CA VAL A 664 -5.30 -9.26 8.34
C VAL A 664 -3.94 -9.65 8.90
N VAL A 665 -3.91 -10.65 9.77
CA VAL A 665 -2.71 -11.19 10.41
C VAL A 665 -2.62 -12.69 10.19
N LEU A 666 -1.51 -13.14 9.60
CA LEU A 666 -1.08 -14.53 9.58
C LEU A 666 0.04 -14.69 10.62
N TYR A 667 -0.15 -15.49 11.66
CA TYR A 667 0.80 -15.61 12.78
C TYR A 667 0.94 -17.03 13.32
N ARG A 668 2.06 -17.28 14.02
CA ARG A 668 2.25 -18.52 14.78
C ARG A 668 1.80 -18.33 16.23
N GLU A 669 0.88 -19.17 16.66
CA GLU A 669 0.76 -19.53 18.07
C GLU A 669 1.84 -20.60 18.33
N GLU A 670 2.95 -20.18 18.96
CA GLU A 670 3.98 -21.10 19.43
C GLU A 670 3.39 -22.01 20.53
N ASN A 671 3.66 -23.32 20.48
CA ASN A 671 3.18 -24.33 21.45
C ASN A 671 4.33 -24.86 22.30
#